data_AF-A0A518B805-F1
#
_entry.id   AF-A0A518B805-F1
#
_cell.length_a   1.000
_cell.length_b   1.000
_cell.length_c   1.000
_cell.angle_alpha   90.00
_cell.angle_beta   90.00
_cell.angle_gamma   90.00
#
_symmetry.space_group_name_H-M   'P 1'
#
loop_
_entity.id
_entity.type
_entity.pdbx_description
1 polymer ?
#
loop_
_entity_poly.entity_id
_entity_poly.type
_entity_poly.pdbx_seq_one_letter_code
_entity_poly.pdbx_strand_id
1 'polypeptide(L)'
;MWRFLRLVGFVLCLVLGLVISAAGFGNIQKIREWERLPRTVVMAVMPGEVDLGGKLVLNGEPLSSPRSSTACLYYHYTVERRTEDSDGDESWETIESRKRAVGSFFLVDATGRILVKPSSGVDWDTNKTKVERVGDLRYTEAMLLPDSEAYVVGYAFRPNGQPQCQVGFLQKGQYTPKIGVGTEETARRWLATESFYESWIGLCFLSFAVYFFLTFLNCHQIFLYLTLTAVTVSSVLVYQGTTMMVADLRGARKRVERMLETAHEEFKLSLTQAQLPWNGSWDKVVDLDEPRFQSLPARLRQRLNRIRIDVNRAIDRSHAMSQRFPDWMLASYNGIHFPPPLVVSARSQEELRKLESTFHTVRFGITVVVVVLIVVGFVGSVVLTYLGFRLLKTKRLIENVPTSKSAGVTFGLAEVTGVADLDLPVPLVHGPLSELPCYWYHYTVKEKVKSGKNSSWKTIEDRKDWATLYCRDQDGVFPIEPEGAEVFHRTTLTRRQGKLHYTEHRIEPGEPVYALGSAEVDPETGDRLHMVRGPSDLPFILSTLSEHEVMIRKSRWGLMYMTFGLDLVLFAAMQFFCSVGVFGPIDYLWSALAAMMYLFLLLAVFLFNDLVFLRQRVDRAWSNIDVALKKRFDLVPNLERVAKEYSQYERGLQELVAKLRTEKGAGAEVGHDFHEQVAEAGNAVADRLIALREAYPDLKANTLMRKLMASLVTMENEIALMRDGHNDAVERYNSRIAQIPEVVIARMAGYKRASFFRADVEVREVVDVSLAPDSEERPDD
;
A
#
# COMPACT_ATOMS: atom_id res chain seq x y z
N MET A 1 4.41 -18.65 -20.10
CA MET A 1 3.27 -17.71 -20.18
C MET A 1 3.21 -16.72 -19.00
N TRP A 2 3.00 -17.15 -17.75
CA TRP A 2 2.80 -16.23 -16.60
C TRP A 2 3.99 -15.32 -16.24
N ARG A 3 5.24 -15.71 -16.51
CA ARG A 3 6.41 -14.81 -16.33
C ARG A 3 6.42 -13.70 -17.38
N PHE A 4 6.11 -14.03 -18.62
CA PHE A 4 6.01 -13.06 -19.72
C PHE A 4 4.90 -12.03 -19.46
N LEU A 5 3.72 -12.46 -19.02
CA LEU A 5 2.62 -11.56 -18.65
C LEU A 5 3.01 -10.57 -17.53
N ARG A 6 3.79 -11.02 -16.54
CA ARG A 6 4.31 -10.15 -15.47
C ARG A 6 5.31 -9.14 -15.98
N LEU A 7 6.21 -9.53 -16.89
CA LEU A 7 7.15 -8.60 -17.52
C LEU A 7 6.44 -7.54 -18.36
N VAL A 8 5.45 -7.95 -19.16
CA VAL A 8 4.60 -7.01 -19.94
C VAL A 8 3.85 -6.06 -19.00
N GLY A 9 3.26 -6.60 -17.92
CA GLY A 9 2.60 -5.80 -16.89
C GLY A 9 3.52 -4.77 -16.25
N PHE A 10 4.76 -5.14 -15.94
CA PHE A 10 5.79 -4.23 -15.42
C PHE A 10 6.08 -3.09 -16.40
N VAL A 11 6.41 -3.40 -17.66
CA VAL A 11 6.77 -2.40 -18.67
C VAL A 11 5.60 -1.44 -18.91
N LEU A 12 4.39 -1.98 -19.05
CA LEU A 12 3.19 -1.18 -19.29
C LEU A 12 2.89 -0.24 -18.11
N CYS A 13 2.91 -0.76 -16.88
CA CYS A 13 2.67 0.06 -15.69
C CYS A 13 3.77 1.11 -15.49
N LEU A 14 5.03 0.78 -15.76
CA LEU A 14 6.13 1.74 -15.65
C LEU A 14 5.97 2.90 -16.65
N VAL A 15 5.69 2.58 -17.92
CA VAL A 15 5.52 3.60 -18.97
C VAL A 15 4.28 4.46 -18.70
N LEU A 16 3.13 3.84 -18.44
CA LEU A 16 1.90 4.57 -18.14
C LEU A 16 2.06 5.43 -16.88
N GLY A 17 2.67 4.89 -15.83
CA GLY A 17 2.92 5.60 -14.59
C GLY A 17 3.76 6.85 -14.78
N LEU A 18 4.88 6.75 -15.51
CA LEU A 18 5.73 7.90 -15.81
C LEU A 18 5.03 8.94 -16.71
N VAL A 19 4.32 8.50 -17.75
CA VAL A 19 3.65 9.40 -18.70
C VAL A 19 2.50 10.16 -18.04
N ILE A 20 1.60 9.46 -17.34
CA ILE A 20 0.43 10.05 -16.69
C ILE A 20 0.86 10.95 -15.53
N SER A 21 1.84 10.51 -14.73
CA SER A 21 2.38 11.34 -13.64
C SER A 21 3.07 12.61 -14.16
N ALA A 22 3.81 12.53 -15.26
CA ALA A 22 4.43 13.70 -15.89
C ALA A 22 3.39 14.66 -16.50
N ALA A 23 2.30 14.14 -17.08
CA ALA A 23 1.20 14.95 -17.61
C ALA A 23 0.50 15.74 -16.49
N GLY A 24 0.10 15.05 -15.41
CA GLY A 24 -0.53 15.68 -14.24
C GLY A 24 0.37 16.73 -13.61
N PHE A 25 1.67 16.43 -13.46
CA PHE A 25 2.64 17.39 -12.95
C PHE A 25 2.80 18.63 -13.84
N GLY A 26 2.85 18.45 -15.17
CA GLY A 26 2.95 19.55 -16.13
C GLY A 26 1.72 20.47 -16.09
N ASN A 27 0.53 19.93 -15.88
CA ASN A 27 -0.68 20.72 -15.74
C ASN A 27 -0.69 21.53 -14.42
N ILE A 28 -0.18 20.97 -13.33
CA ILE A 28 -0.01 21.68 -12.05
C ILE A 28 1.00 22.81 -12.16
N GLN A 29 2.09 22.63 -12.90
CA GLN A 29 3.03 23.73 -13.18
C GLN A 29 2.37 24.89 -13.92
N LYS A 30 1.48 24.64 -14.89
CA LYS A 30 0.74 25.70 -15.59
C LYS A 30 -0.22 26.45 -14.64
N ILE A 31 -0.92 25.73 -13.76
CA ILE A 31 -1.79 26.34 -12.74
C ILE A 31 -0.96 27.27 -11.83
N ARG A 32 0.23 26.83 -11.42
CA ARG A 32 1.14 27.64 -10.61
C ARG A 32 1.60 28.91 -11.31
N GLU A 33 1.95 28.83 -12.59
CA GLU A 33 2.37 30.01 -13.34
C GLU A 33 1.29 31.10 -13.33
N TRP A 34 0.02 30.67 -13.37
CA TRP A 34 -1.13 31.56 -13.25
C TRP A 34 -1.26 32.17 -11.85
N GLU A 35 -1.22 31.34 -10.80
CA GLU A 35 -1.31 31.80 -9.41
C GLU A 35 -0.22 32.83 -9.03
N ARG A 36 0.96 32.74 -9.65
CA ARG A 36 2.09 33.63 -9.40
C ARG A 36 1.92 35.04 -9.98
N LEU A 37 0.96 35.29 -10.87
CA LEU A 37 0.71 36.62 -11.44
C LEU A 37 -0.12 37.45 -10.46
N PRO A 38 0.44 38.52 -9.86
CA PRO A 38 -0.38 39.42 -9.08
C PRO A 38 -1.33 40.18 -10.01
N ARG A 39 -2.60 40.29 -9.59
CA ARG A 39 -3.57 41.11 -10.30
C ARG A 39 -3.12 42.58 -10.32
N THR A 40 -3.02 43.14 -11.52
CA THR A 40 -2.56 44.50 -11.80
C THR A 40 -3.74 45.35 -12.25
N VAL A 41 -3.78 46.62 -11.83
CA VAL A 41 -4.79 47.58 -12.31
C VAL A 41 -4.34 48.20 -13.63
N VAL A 42 -5.29 48.54 -14.51
CA VAL A 42 -5.00 49.02 -15.86
C VAL A 42 -4.05 50.23 -15.88
N MET A 43 -4.18 51.16 -14.92
CA MET A 43 -3.30 52.32 -14.82
C MET A 43 -1.82 51.97 -14.60
N ALA A 44 -1.55 50.87 -13.91
CA ALA A 44 -0.21 50.44 -13.52
C ALA A 44 0.42 49.43 -14.49
N VAL A 45 -0.24 49.14 -15.61
CA VAL A 45 0.28 48.23 -16.61
C VAL A 45 1.60 48.78 -17.17
N MET A 46 2.59 47.91 -17.17
CA MET A 46 3.91 48.08 -17.76
C MET A 46 4.23 46.87 -18.64
N PRO A 47 5.16 47.00 -19.62
CA PRO A 47 5.56 45.86 -20.45
C PRO A 47 5.97 44.62 -19.63
N GLY A 48 5.41 43.45 -19.91
CA GLY A 48 5.63 42.24 -19.12
C GLY A 48 4.37 41.41 -18.94
N GLU A 49 4.45 40.33 -18.17
CA GLU A 49 3.27 39.51 -17.88
C GLU A 49 2.29 40.25 -16.97
N VAL A 50 1.00 40.17 -17.31
CA VAL A 50 -0.07 40.83 -16.58
C VAL A 50 -1.25 39.89 -16.36
N ASP A 51 -1.84 39.99 -15.18
CA ASP A 51 -3.19 39.52 -14.89
C ASP A 51 -4.07 40.75 -14.63
N LEU A 52 -5.03 41.00 -15.52
CA LEU A 52 -5.92 42.15 -15.46
C LEU A 52 -7.34 41.66 -15.30
N GLY A 53 -8.20 42.45 -14.64
CA GLY A 53 -9.62 42.15 -14.69
C GLY A 53 -10.48 43.39 -14.64
N GLY A 54 -11.63 43.29 -15.30
CA GLY A 54 -12.60 44.37 -15.48
C GLY A 54 -13.62 44.01 -16.54
N LYS A 55 -14.37 45.00 -17.02
CA LYS A 55 -15.42 44.82 -18.02
C LYS A 55 -14.87 44.77 -19.43
N LEU A 56 -15.37 43.83 -20.22
CA LEU A 56 -15.06 43.72 -21.64
C LEU A 56 -15.91 44.70 -22.45
N VAL A 57 -15.27 45.61 -23.19
CA VAL A 57 -15.94 46.60 -24.04
C VAL A 57 -15.52 46.40 -25.49
N LEU A 58 -16.49 46.44 -26.41
CA LEU A 58 -16.23 46.24 -27.84
C LEU A 58 -15.29 47.30 -28.41
N ASN A 59 -14.43 46.87 -29.34
CA ASN A 59 -13.66 47.77 -30.19
C ASN A 59 -13.95 47.46 -31.67
N GLY A 60 -14.99 48.08 -32.22
CA GLY A 60 -15.51 47.81 -33.56
C GLY A 60 -16.81 47.00 -33.54
N GLU A 61 -17.08 46.28 -34.63
CA GLU A 61 -18.30 45.47 -34.76
C GLU A 61 -18.21 44.15 -33.99
N PRO A 62 -19.28 43.74 -33.26
CA PRO A 62 -19.32 42.45 -32.59
C PRO A 62 -19.41 41.30 -33.60
N LEU A 63 -18.96 40.12 -33.19
CA LEU A 63 -19.26 38.90 -33.94
C LEU A 63 -20.71 38.49 -33.69
N SER A 64 -21.35 37.92 -34.70
CA SER A 64 -22.64 37.23 -34.55
C SER A 64 -22.39 35.73 -34.48
N SER A 65 -22.92 35.07 -33.44
CA SER A 65 -22.78 33.62 -33.31
C SER A 65 -23.52 32.89 -34.44
N PRO A 66 -22.99 31.78 -34.98
CA PRO A 66 -23.51 31.18 -36.22
C PRO A 66 -24.98 30.76 -36.20
N ARG A 67 -25.51 30.34 -35.04
CA ARG A 67 -26.84 29.77 -34.90
C ARG A 67 -27.79 30.72 -34.17
N SER A 68 -27.45 31.17 -32.95
CA SER A 68 -28.33 32.07 -32.20
C SER A 68 -28.26 33.52 -32.63
N SER A 69 -27.32 33.89 -33.51
CA SER A 69 -27.07 35.27 -33.93
C SER A 69 -26.85 36.22 -32.75
N THR A 70 -26.28 35.73 -31.66
CA THR A 70 -26.01 36.53 -30.47
C THR A 70 -24.73 37.34 -30.67
N ALA A 71 -24.77 38.65 -30.38
CA ALA A 71 -23.59 39.52 -30.43
C ALA A 71 -22.56 39.11 -29.36
N CYS A 72 -21.32 38.84 -29.77
CA CYS A 72 -20.26 38.32 -28.91
C CYS A 72 -18.86 38.82 -29.32
N LEU A 73 -17.93 38.73 -28.37
CA LEU A 73 -16.50 39.00 -28.57
C LEU A 73 -15.76 37.76 -29.07
N TYR A 74 -16.22 36.59 -28.64
CA TYR A 74 -15.70 35.29 -29.04
C TYR A 74 -16.84 34.28 -29.07
N TYR A 75 -16.78 33.32 -30.00
CA TYR A 75 -17.58 32.12 -29.96
C TYR A 75 -16.77 30.88 -30.31
N HIS A 76 -17.14 29.76 -29.66
CA HIS A 76 -16.82 28.40 -30.07
C HIS A 76 -18.13 27.69 -30.39
N TYR A 77 -18.30 27.36 -31.66
CA TYR A 77 -19.48 26.67 -32.18
C TYR A 77 -19.10 25.25 -32.57
N THR A 78 -19.76 24.26 -31.97
CA THR A 78 -19.61 22.85 -32.31
C THR A 78 -20.93 22.25 -32.77
N VAL A 79 -20.85 21.40 -33.79
CA VAL A 79 -21.94 20.54 -34.27
C VAL A 79 -21.51 19.10 -34.08
N GLU A 80 -22.29 18.37 -33.30
CA GLU A 80 -22.04 16.96 -33.00
C GLU A 80 -23.21 16.11 -33.51
N ARG A 81 -22.92 14.93 -34.04
CA ARG A 81 -23.91 13.94 -34.44
C ARG A 81 -23.99 12.83 -33.40
N ARG A 82 -25.19 12.41 -33.07
CA ARG A 82 -25.45 11.21 -32.30
C ARG A 82 -25.14 9.98 -33.15
N THR A 83 -24.27 9.13 -32.64
CA THR A 83 -23.91 7.83 -33.20
C THR A 83 -24.23 6.75 -32.18
N GLU A 84 -24.89 5.68 -32.61
CA GLU A 84 -25.23 4.53 -31.77
C GLU A 84 -24.36 3.37 -32.22
N ASP A 85 -23.68 2.73 -31.27
CA ASP A 85 -22.88 1.55 -31.56
C ASP A 85 -23.74 0.27 -31.60
N SER A 86 -23.11 -0.87 -31.88
CA SER A 86 -23.79 -2.17 -31.98
C SER A 86 -24.38 -2.66 -30.65
N ASP A 87 -23.97 -2.07 -29.52
CA ASP A 87 -24.41 -2.42 -28.17
C ASP A 87 -25.52 -1.48 -27.67
N GLY A 88 -25.88 -0.45 -28.45
CA GLY A 88 -26.92 0.53 -28.14
C GLY A 88 -26.42 1.73 -27.34
N ASP A 89 -25.10 1.89 -27.19
CA ASP A 89 -24.52 3.03 -26.47
C ASP A 89 -24.41 4.25 -27.40
N GLU A 90 -24.93 5.38 -26.92
CA GLU A 90 -24.94 6.65 -27.65
C GLU A 90 -23.63 7.43 -27.42
N SER A 91 -22.98 7.81 -28.51
CA SER A 91 -21.83 8.72 -28.52
C SER A 91 -22.12 9.95 -29.39
N TRP A 92 -21.37 11.03 -29.17
CA TRP A 92 -21.48 12.26 -29.94
C TRP A 92 -20.19 12.47 -30.73
N GLU A 93 -20.26 12.45 -32.05
CA GLU A 93 -19.14 12.69 -32.95
C GLU A 93 -19.15 14.14 -33.43
N THR A 94 -18.04 14.88 -33.25
CA THR A 94 -17.94 16.27 -33.73
C THR A 94 -17.79 16.33 -35.25
N ILE A 95 -18.80 16.85 -35.95
CA ILE A 95 -18.80 17.06 -37.40
C ILE A 95 -18.12 18.39 -37.76
N GLU A 96 -18.39 19.42 -36.96
CA GLU A 96 -17.94 20.76 -37.23
C GLU A 96 -17.54 21.46 -35.93
N SER A 97 -16.41 22.18 -35.97
CA SER A 97 -15.94 23.00 -34.86
C SER A 97 -15.34 24.29 -35.41
N ARG A 98 -15.93 25.44 -35.07
CA ARG A 98 -15.49 26.76 -35.51
C ARG A 98 -15.26 27.67 -34.30
N LYS A 99 -14.08 28.29 -34.26
CA LYS A 99 -13.69 29.27 -33.23
C LYS A 99 -13.40 30.62 -33.90
N ARG A 100 -13.98 31.71 -33.39
CA ARG A 100 -13.72 33.06 -33.91
C ARG A 100 -13.74 34.07 -32.78
N ALA A 101 -12.77 35.00 -32.81
CA ALA A 101 -12.67 36.14 -31.91
C ALA A 101 -12.69 37.44 -32.71
N VAL A 102 -13.16 38.54 -32.10
CA VAL A 102 -12.98 39.89 -32.65
C VAL A 102 -11.49 40.21 -32.76
N GLY A 103 -11.10 41.10 -33.69
CA GLY A 103 -9.69 41.47 -33.87
C GLY A 103 -9.07 42.20 -32.68
N SER A 104 -9.90 42.90 -31.88
CA SER A 104 -9.49 43.51 -30.62
C SER A 104 -10.70 43.92 -29.79
N PHE A 105 -10.51 44.10 -28.48
CA PHE A 105 -11.51 44.66 -27.57
C PHE A 105 -10.81 45.42 -26.43
N PHE A 106 -11.56 46.23 -25.68
CA PHE A 106 -11.06 46.92 -24.51
C PHE A 106 -11.39 46.16 -23.23
N LEU A 107 -10.44 46.12 -22.31
CA LEU A 107 -10.70 45.75 -20.91
C LEU A 107 -10.71 47.04 -20.08
N VAL A 108 -11.77 47.26 -19.31
CA VAL A 108 -12.01 48.51 -18.56
C VAL A 108 -12.15 48.21 -17.07
N ASP A 109 -11.33 48.83 -16.25
CA ASP A 109 -11.46 48.82 -14.79
C ASP A 109 -11.70 50.25 -14.25
N ALA A 110 -11.74 50.42 -12.92
CA ALA A 110 -11.95 51.73 -12.30
C ALA A 110 -10.81 52.75 -12.56
N THR A 111 -9.66 52.28 -13.04
CA THR A 111 -8.43 53.07 -13.22
C THR A 111 -8.16 53.46 -14.68
N GLY A 112 -8.73 52.73 -15.65
CA GLY A 112 -8.61 53.05 -17.06
C GLY A 112 -9.12 51.95 -17.99
N ARG A 113 -8.73 52.05 -19.27
CA ARG A 113 -9.01 51.06 -20.31
C ARG A 113 -7.72 50.64 -21.01
N ILE A 114 -7.61 49.38 -21.38
CA ILE A 114 -6.48 48.83 -22.14
C ILE A 114 -6.97 48.02 -23.34
N LEU A 115 -6.26 48.12 -24.45
CA LEU A 115 -6.57 47.35 -25.66
C LEU A 115 -6.01 45.93 -25.54
N VAL A 116 -6.87 44.93 -25.77
CA VAL A 116 -6.52 43.51 -25.81
C VAL A 116 -6.65 43.02 -27.25
N LYS A 117 -5.58 42.39 -27.75
CA LYS A 117 -5.53 41.80 -29.10
C LYS A 117 -5.44 40.28 -28.98
N PRO A 118 -6.59 39.57 -29.04
CA PRO A 118 -6.58 38.12 -29.02
C PRO A 118 -5.84 37.55 -30.24
N SER A 119 -5.22 36.40 -30.07
CA SER A 119 -4.49 35.68 -31.13
C SER A 119 -4.80 34.18 -31.10
N SER A 120 -4.27 33.44 -32.07
CA SER A 120 -4.26 31.97 -32.00
C SER A 120 -3.49 31.52 -30.75
N GLY A 121 -4.04 30.56 -29.99
CA GLY A 121 -3.40 29.98 -28.80
C GLY A 121 -3.88 30.52 -27.46
N VAL A 122 -4.83 31.46 -27.44
CA VAL A 122 -5.50 31.87 -26.20
C VAL A 122 -6.54 30.83 -25.78
N ASP A 123 -6.52 30.45 -24.51
CA ASP A 123 -7.59 29.67 -23.91
C ASP A 123 -8.75 30.58 -23.47
N TRP A 124 -9.99 30.18 -23.75
CA TRP A 124 -11.17 31.02 -23.59
C TRP A 124 -12.17 30.38 -22.63
N ASP A 125 -12.42 31.01 -21.48
CA ASP A 125 -13.56 30.63 -20.63
C ASP A 125 -14.78 31.50 -20.99
N THR A 126 -15.79 30.86 -21.58
CA THR A 126 -17.03 31.52 -22.03
C THR A 126 -18.06 31.61 -20.92
N ASN A 127 -18.94 32.63 -20.95
CA ASN A 127 -19.98 32.82 -19.93
C ASN A 127 -21.36 32.32 -20.30
N LYS A 128 -21.60 32.03 -21.58
CA LYS A 128 -22.88 31.53 -22.04
C LYS A 128 -22.67 30.37 -22.97
N THR A 129 -23.18 29.21 -22.57
CA THR A 129 -23.24 28.02 -23.41
C THR A 129 -24.69 27.73 -23.75
N LYS A 130 -25.04 27.83 -25.03
CA LYS A 130 -26.37 27.46 -25.54
C LYS A 130 -26.26 26.11 -26.24
N VAL A 131 -27.07 25.14 -25.79
CA VAL A 131 -27.14 23.82 -26.42
C VAL A 131 -28.54 23.65 -27.02
N GLU A 132 -28.60 23.34 -28.31
CA GLU A 132 -29.84 23.07 -29.04
C GLU A 132 -29.72 21.70 -29.73
N ARG A 133 -30.75 20.85 -29.62
CA ARG A 133 -30.78 19.54 -30.26
C ARG A 133 -31.86 19.54 -31.33
N VAL A 134 -31.50 19.11 -32.55
CA VAL A 134 -32.43 18.98 -33.68
C VAL A 134 -32.17 17.65 -34.38
N GLY A 135 -33.09 16.70 -34.21
CA GLY A 135 -32.89 15.31 -34.66
C GLY A 135 -31.66 14.69 -33.99
N ASP A 136 -30.77 14.12 -34.80
CA ASP A 136 -29.52 13.49 -34.35
C ASP A 136 -28.36 14.49 -34.19
N LEU A 137 -28.61 15.79 -34.35
CA LEU A 137 -27.57 16.82 -34.25
C LEU A 137 -27.71 17.61 -32.95
N ARG A 138 -26.56 17.84 -32.29
CA ARG A 138 -26.40 18.72 -31.14
C ARG A 138 -25.54 19.91 -31.55
N TYR A 139 -26.11 21.10 -31.41
CA TYR A 139 -25.45 22.38 -31.65
C TYR A 139 -25.09 22.99 -30.31
N THR A 140 -23.81 23.27 -30.11
CA THR A 140 -23.32 23.94 -28.90
C THR A 140 -22.64 25.25 -29.29
N GLU A 141 -23.14 26.36 -28.74
CA GLU A 141 -22.54 27.70 -28.87
C GLU A 141 -22.03 28.17 -27.50
N ALA A 142 -20.73 28.13 -27.31
CA ALA A 142 -20.04 28.75 -26.18
C ALA A 142 -19.60 30.17 -26.58
N MET A 143 -20.06 31.20 -25.88
CA MET A 143 -19.87 32.61 -26.27
C MET A 143 -19.30 33.45 -25.13
N LEU A 144 -18.48 34.43 -25.49
CA LEU A 144 -18.02 35.51 -24.62
C LEU A 144 -18.79 36.79 -24.96
N LEU A 145 -19.63 37.25 -24.04
CA LEU A 145 -20.48 38.42 -24.28
C LEU A 145 -19.76 39.74 -23.99
N PRO A 146 -20.08 40.83 -24.70
CA PRO A 146 -19.68 42.18 -24.29
C PRO A 146 -20.26 42.53 -22.91
N ASP A 147 -19.64 43.50 -22.24
CA ASP A 147 -19.95 43.99 -20.88
C ASP A 147 -19.82 42.97 -19.74
N SER A 148 -19.30 41.78 -20.04
CA SER A 148 -19.01 40.75 -19.05
C SER A 148 -17.80 41.16 -18.18
N GLU A 149 -17.87 40.88 -16.87
CA GLU A 149 -16.71 40.96 -15.97
C GLU A 149 -15.77 39.79 -16.24
N ALA A 150 -14.57 40.11 -16.70
CA ALA A 150 -13.61 39.13 -17.16
C ALA A 150 -12.20 39.37 -16.59
N TYR A 151 -11.38 38.34 -16.68
CA TYR A 151 -9.95 38.41 -16.43
C TYR A 151 -9.17 38.11 -17.72
N VAL A 152 -8.00 38.72 -17.85
CA VAL A 152 -7.11 38.60 -19.01
C VAL A 152 -5.69 38.36 -18.52
N VAL A 153 -5.16 37.18 -18.82
CA VAL A 153 -3.79 36.77 -18.55
C VAL A 153 -3.00 36.80 -19.84
N GLY A 154 -2.07 37.74 -19.95
CA GLY A 154 -1.34 37.98 -21.18
C GLY A 154 -0.01 38.67 -20.96
N TYR A 155 0.58 39.12 -22.08
CA TYR A 155 1.78 39.93 -22.08
C TYR A 155 1.43 41.36 -22.51
N ALA A 156 1.64 42.32 -21.62
CA ALA A 156 1.57 43.73 -21.96
C ALA A 156 2.84 44.14 -22.73
N PHE A 157 2.67 44.86 -23.82
CA PHE A 157 3.78 45.42 -24.58
C PHE A 157 3.40 46.79 -25.12
N ARG A 158 4.40 47.64 -25.38
CA ARG A 158 4.18 48.95 -26.01
C ARG A 158 4.46 48.84 -27.51
N PRO A 159 3.46 49.05 -28.39
CA PRO A 159 3.70 49.10 -29.83
C PRO A 159 4.56 50.31 -30.21
N ASN A 160 5.42 50.18 -31.22
CA ASN A 160 6.25 51.28 -31.72
C ASN A 160 5.37 52.50 -32.08
N GLY A 161 5.73 53.67 -31.54
CA GLY A 161 5.05 54.94 -31.80
C GLY A 161 3.73 55.16 -31.04
N GLN A 162 3.31 54.25 -30.15
CA GLN A 162 2.11 54.45 -29.32
C GLN A 162 2.46 54.68 -27.84
N PRO A 163 1.77 55.62 -27.16
CA PRO A 163 2.05 55.94 -25.76
C PRO A 163 1.51 54.88 -24.77
N GLN A 164 0.48 54.12 -25.15
CA GLN A 164 -0.21 53.16 -24.27
C GLN A 164 0.19 51.72 -24.54
N CYS A 165 0.30 50.91 -23.48
CA CYS A 165 0.48 49.47 -23.58
C CYS A 165 -0.78 48.79 -24.14
N GLN A 166 -0.56 47.67 -24.82
CA GLN A 166 -1.60 46.75 -25.28
C GLN A 166 -1.28 45.36 -24.76
N VAL A 167 -2.29 44.50 -24.61
CA VAL A 167 -2.11 43.11 -24.21
C VAL A 167 -2.17 42.21 -25.43
N GLY A 168 -1.17 41.35 -25.57
CA GLY A 168 -1.10 40.28 -26.56
C GLY A 168 -0.74 38.96 -25.91
N PHE A 169 -0.71 37.90 -26.72
CA PHE A 169 -0.59 36.53 -26.24
C PHE A 169 0.45 35.69 -27.01
N LEU A 170 1.14 36.30 -27.98
CA LEU A 170 2.16 35.63 -28.80
C LEU A 170 3.58 35.85 -28.26
N GLN A 171 3.75 36.80 -27.34
CA GLN A 171 5.03 37.12 -26.73
C GLN A 171 5.46 35.99 -25.79
N LYS A 172 6.75 35.63 -25.85
CA LYS A 172 7.34 34.66 -24.93
C LYS A 172 7.39 35.24 -23.51
N GLY A 173 6.89 34.50 -22.53
CA GLY A 173 6.90 34.85 -21.11
C GLY A 173 6.56 33.67 -20.22
N GLN A 174 6.53 33.88 -18.90
CA GLN A 174 6.12 32.88 -17.90
C GLN A 174 4.67 33.12 -17.48
N TYR A 175 3.76 32.92 -18.42
CA TYR A 175 2.31 33.03 -18.24
C TYR A 175 1.60 32.05 -19.16
N THR A 176 0.39 31.64 -18.78
CA THR A 176 -0.51 30.87 -19.64
C THR A 176 -1.53 31.82 -20.27
N PRO A 177 -1.55 31.99 -21.61
CA PRO A 177 -2.51 32.86 -22.30
C PRO A 177 -3.96 32.48 -22.03
N LYS A 178 -4.73 33.34 -21.35
CA LYS A 178 -6.12 33.03 -21.01
C LYS A 178 -7.00 34.27 -20.94
N ILE A 179 -8.22 34.16 -21.44
CA ILE A 179 -9.28 35.16 -21.30
C ILE A 179 -10.51 34.42 -20.77
N GLY A 180 -11.05 34.85 -19.64
CA GLY A 180 -12.20 34.17 -19.06
C GLY A 180 -13.17 35.09 -18.35
N VAL A 181 -14.42 34.65 -18.24
CA VAL A 181 -15.46 35.35 -17.48
C VAL A 181 -15.56 34.79 -16.06
N GLY A 182 -15.88 35.66 -15.10
CA GLY A 182 -16.01 35.30 -13.70
C GLY A 182 -14.69 35.37 -12.95
N THR A 183 -14.59 34.61 -11.85
CA THR A 183 -13.38 34.60 -11.02
C THR A 183 -12.37 33.59 -11.54
N GLU A 184 -11.10 34.00 -11.61
CA GLU A 184 -9.91 33.15 -11.84
C GLU A 184 -9.93 31.80 -11.09
N GLU A 185 -10.61 31.74 -9.94
CA GLU A 185 -10.68 30.57 -9.06
C GLU A 185 -11.40 29.36 -9.68
N THR A 186 -12.50 29.55 -10.41
CA THR A 186 -13.34 28.43 -10.86
C THR A 186 -12.66 27.60 -11.95
N ALA A 187 -12.00 28.26 -12.89
CA ALA A 187 -11.25 27.61 -13.95
C ALA A 187 -10.00 26.89 -13.42
N ARG A 188 -9.34 27.43 -12.39
CA ARG A 188 -8.23 26.74 -11.70
C ARG A 188 -8.70 25.47 -11.00
N ARG A 189 -9.89 25.46 -10.40
CA ARG A 189 -10.39 24.31 -9.62
C ARG A 189 -10.54 23.05 -10.46
N TRP A 190 -11.07 23.16 -11.67
CA TRP A 190 -11.31 22.00 -12.52
C TRP A 190 -10.00 21.38 -13.02
N LEU A 191 -9.09 22.20 -13.57
CA LEU A 191 -7.78 21.74 -14.04
C LEU A 191 -6.95 21.13 -12.89
N ALA A 192 -7.03 21.70 -11.69
CA ALA A 192 -6.31 21.17 -10.53
C ALA A 192 -6.86 19.80 -10.10
N THR A 193 -8.19 19.61 -10.16
CA THR A 193 -8.84 18.33 -9.87
C THR A 193 -8.42 17.26 -10.86
N GLU A 194 -8.41 17.55 -12.16
CA GLU A 194 -7.95 16.60 -13.18
C GLU A 194 -6.47 16.22 -12.97
N SER A 195 -5.62 17.22 -12.78
CA SER A 195 -4.18 17.02 -12.59
C SER A 195 -3.88 16.22 -11.32
N PHE A 196 -4.70 16.37 -10.27
CA PHE A 196 -4.63 15.55 -9.07
C PHE A 196 -4.86 14.06 -9.40
N TYR A 197 -5.95 13.74 -10.09
CA TYR A 197 -6.28 12.35 -10.43
C TYR A 197 -5.23 11.77 -11.37
N GLU A 198 -4.74 12.51 -12.35
CA GLU A 198 -3.63 12.10 -13.22
C GLU A 198 -2.37 11.79 -12.39
N SER A 199 -2.00 12.66 -11.45
CA SER A 199 -0.83 12.44 -10.59
C SER A 199 -1.01 11.17 -9.75
N TRP A 200 -2.17 10.98 -9.12
CA TRP A 200 -2.48 9.82 -8.28
C TRP A 200 -2.52 8.51 -9.09
N ILE A 201 -3.19 8.50 -10.24
CA ILE A 201 -3.25 7.33 -11.14
C ILE A 201 -1.84 6.97 -11.61
N GLY A 202 -1.02 7.96 -11.96
CA GLY A 202 0.38 7.76 -12.31
C GLY A 202 1.17 7.07 -11.20
N LEU A 203 0.97 7.47 -9.95
CA LEU A 203 1.60 6.84 -8.78
C LEU A 203 1.13 5.41 -8.55
N CYS A 204 -0.17 5.13 -8.73
CA CYS A 204 -0.70 3.77 -8.67
C CYS A 204 -0.03 2.87 -9.72
N PHE A 205 0.11 3.34 -10.95
CA PHE A 205 0.83 2.57 -11.97
C PHE A 205 2.30 2.33 -11.60
N LEU A 206 2.98 3.28 -10.96
CA LEU A 206 4.35 3.08 -10.49
C LEU A 206 4.44 2.09 -9.31
N SER A 207 3.49 2.11 -8.38
CA SER A 207 3.42 1.13 -7.29
C SER A 207 3.17 -0.29 -7.83
N PHE A 208 2.26 -0.42 -8.81
CA PHE A 208 2.01 -1.68 -9.51
C PHE A 208 3.18 -2.12 -10.42
N ALA A 209 3.98 -1.19 -10.95
CA ALA A 209 5.20 -1.56 -11.66
C ALA A 209 6.17 -2.29 -10.72
N VAL A 210 6.35 -1.80 -9.48
CA VAL A 210 7.15 -2.50 -8.45
C VAL A 210 6.56 -3.88 -8.15
N TYR A 211 5.22 -3.99 -8.03
CA TYR A 211 4.53 -5.27 -7.85
C TYR A 211 4.86 -6.28 -8.96
N PHE A 212 4.67 -5.89 -10.21
CA PHE A 212 4.92 -6.78 -11.36
C PHE A 212 6.40 -7.12 -11.50
N PHE A 213 7.31 -6.20 -11.19
CA PHE A 213 8.75 -6.43 -11.21
C PHE A 213 9.17 -7.47 -10.17
N LEU A 214 8.78 -7.29 -8.91
CA LEU A 214 9.16 -8.22 -7.83
C LEU A 214 8.52 -9.59 -8.02
N THR A 215 7.25 -9.62 -8.44
CA THR A 215 6.60 -10.90 -8.77
C THR A 215 7.24 -11.54 -10.00
N PHE A 216 7.73 -10.80 -11.00
CA PHE A 216 8.47 -11.36 -12.14
C PHE A 216 9.78 -12.04 -11.69
N LEU A 217 10.50 -11.40 -10.76
CA LEU A 217 11.70 -11.95 -10.12
C LEU A 217 11.42 -13.08 -9.13
N ASN A 218 10.15 -13.44 -8.91
CA ASN A 218 9.72 -14.42 -7.89
C ASN A 218 10.16 -14.01 -6.46
N CYS A 219 10.35 -12.72 -6.22
CA CYS A 219 10.63 -12.19 -4.89
C CYS A 219 9.31 -11.99 -4.13
N HIS A 220 9.20 -12.57 -2.93
CA HIS A 220 8.01 -12.57 -2.09
C HIS A 220 8.28 -12.00 -0.67
N GLN A 221 9.47 -11.43 -0.47
CA GLN A 221 9.88 -10.79 0.77
C GLN A 221 9.04 -9.53 1.01
N ILE A 222 8.21 -9.56 2.07
CA ILE A 222 7.20 -8.51 2.33
C ILE A 222 7.88 -7.17 2.64
N PHE A 223 8.97 -7.18 3.42
CA PHE A 223 9.65 -5.93 3.78
C PHE A 223 10.34 -5.28 2.59
N LEU A 224 11.00 -6.07 1.74
CA LEU A 224 11.58 -5.55 0.50
C LEU A 224 10.50 -4.95 -0.38
N TYR A 225 9.37 -5.65 -0.51
CA TYR A 225 8.23 -5.20 -1.29
C TYR A 225 7.67 -3.85 -0.83
N LEU A 226 7.32 -3.74 0.45
CA LEU A 226 6.74 -2.53 1.01
C LEU A 226 7.74 -1.37 0.96
N THR A 227 9.01 -1.64 1.22
CA THR A 227 10.08 -0.63 1.18
C THR A 227 10.25 -0.10 -0.23
N LEU A 228 10.42 -0.97 -1.24
CA LEU A 228 10.58 -0.54 -2.62
C LEU A 228 9.37 0.25 -3.11
N THR A 229 8.16 -0.23 -2.82
CA THR A 229 6.93 0.45 -3.26
C THR A 229 6.79 1.83 -2.61
N ALA A 230 6.99 1.94 -1.29
CA ALA A 230 6.91 3.20 -0.58
C ALA A 230 8.02 4.18 -1.01
N VAL A 231 9.26 3.69 -1.19
CA VAL A 231 10.38 4.51 -1.65
C VAL A 231 10.15 5.00 -3.08
N THR A 232 9.68 4.16 -4.00
CA THR A 232 9.39 4.56 -5.37
C THR A 232 8.38 5.70 -5.42
N VAL A 233 7.22 5.54 -4.76
CA VAL A 233 6.17 6.58 -4.77
C VAL A 233 6.64 7.84 -4.04
N SER A 234 7.28 7.70 -2.87
CA SER A 234 7.80 8.84 -2.12
C SER A 234 8.85 9.61 -2.91
N SER A 235 9.74 8.93 -3.62
CA SER A 235 10.80 9.57 -4.41
C SER A 235 10.22 10.38 -5.56
N VAL A 236 9.16 9.88 -6.22
CA VAL A 236 8.47 10.61 -7.29
C VAL A 236 7.79 11.86 -6.75
N LEU A 237 7.08 11.74 -5.63
CA LEU A 237 6.44 12.88 -4.96
C LEU A 237 7.47 13.93 -4.51
N VAL A 238 8.59 13.50 -3.90
CA VAL A 238 9.69 14.40 -3.50
C VAL A 238 10.30 15.09 -4.72
N TYR A 239 10.55 14.35 -5.79
CA TYR A 239 11.06 14.91 -7.04
C TYR A 239 10.10 15.96 -7.61
N GLN A 240 8.81 15.66 -7.70
CA GLN A 240 7.80 16.59 -8.20
C GLN A 240 7.69 17.85 -7.31
N GLY A 241 7.60 17.68 -5.99
CA GLY A 241 7.53 18.80 -5.05
C GLY A 241 8.76 19.72 -5.12
N THR A 242 9.96 19.15 -5.11
CA THR A 242 11.21 19.93 -5.15
C THR A 242 11.45 20.61 -6.50
N THR A 243 11.17 19.93 -7.62
CA THR A 243 11.29 20.53 -8.95
C THR A 243 10.31 21.68 -9.16
N MET A 244 9.10 21.56 -8.63
CA MET A 244 8.09 22.62 -8.64
C MET A 244 8.52 23.82 -7.77
N MET A 245 9.02 23.61 -6.55
CA MET A 245 9.61 24.69 -5.71
C MET A 245 10.73 25.44 -6.43
N VAL A 246 11.66 24.71 -7.03
CA VAL A 246 12.78 25.34 -7.75
C VAL A 246 12.26 26.13 -8.95
N ALA A 247 11.26 25.63 -9.67
CA ALA A 247 10.60 26.36 -10.75
C ALA A 247 9.85 27.61 -10.24
N ASP A 248 9.20 27.53 -9.08
CA ASP A 248 8.57 28.67 -8.39
C ASP A 248 9.59 29.77 -8.07
N LEU A 249 10.68 29.40 -7.40
CA LEU A 249 11.75 30.31 -6.98
C LEU A 249 12.43 30.99 -8.18
N ARG A 250 12.81 30.21 -9.21
CA ARG A 250 13.43 30.75 -10.43
C ARG A 250 12.47 31.66 -11.19
N GLY A 251 11.20 31.28 -11.28
CA GLY A 251 10.20 32.07 -11.98
C GLY A 251 9.91 33.39 -11.26
N ALA A 252 9.80 33.37 -9.93
CA ALA A 252 9.65 34.57 -9.12
C ALA A 252 10.86 35.52 -9.30
N ARG A 253 12.09 34.98 -9.26
CA ARG A 253 13.30 35.79 -9.43
C ARG A 253 13.32 36.51 -10.79
N LYS A 254 13.17 35.75 -11.88
CA LYS A 254 13.17 36.30 -13.25
C LYS A 254 12.07 37.33 -13.49
N ARG A 255 10.93 37.16 -12.83
CA ARG A 255 9.82 38.11 -12.89
C ARG A 255 10.15 39.40 -12.16
N VAL A 256 10.65 39.31 -10.92
CA VAL A 256 11.06 40.48 -10.14
C VAL A 256 12.15 41.29 -10.86
N GLU A 257 13.15 40.61 -11.43
CA GLU A 257 14.22 41.24 -12.23
C GLU A 257 13.62 42.04 -13.41
N ARG A 258 12.74 41.41 -14.21
CA ARG A 258 12.08 42.09 -15.34
C ARG A 258 11.15 43.22 -14.93
N MET A 259 10.42 43.05 -13.82
CA MET A 259 9.55 44.09 -13.27
C MET A 259 10.36 45.30 -12.82
N LEU A 260 11.52 45.09 -12.18
CA LEU A 260 12.44 46.16 -11.78
C LEU A 260 13.02 46.90 -12.99
N GLU A 261 13.51 46.16 -13.99
CA GLU A 261 14.04 46.75 -15.24
C GLU A 261 12.97 47.58 -15.97
N THR A 262 11.79 47.01 -16.14
CA THR A 262 10.69 47.68 -16.84
C THR A 262 10.19 48.90 -16.07
N ALA A 263 10.04 48.80 -14.75
CA ALA A 263 9.62 49.93 -13.91
C ALA A 263 10.62 51.10 -13.98
N HIS A 264 11.92 50.80 -14.00
CA HIS A 264 12.98 51.80 -14.15
C HIS A 264 12.90 52.52 -15.51
N GLU A 265 12.69 51.77 -16.59
CA GLU A 265 12.53 52.35 -17.93
C GLU A 265 11.23 53.17 -18.04
N GLU A 266 10.11 52.69 -17.49
CA GLU A 266 8.86 53.44 -17.42
C GLU A 266 9.00 54.75 -16.65
N PHE A 267 9.77 54.74 -15.55
CA PHE A 267 10.06 55.93 -14.77
C PHE A 267 10.87 56.95 -15.57
N LYS A 268 11.98 56.52 -16.18
CA LYS A 268 12.81 57.39 -17.04
C LYS A 268 12.03 58.00 -18.19
N LEU A 269 11.22 57.19 -18.88
CA LEU A 269 10.39 57.65 -20.00
C LEU A 269 9.38 58.68 -19.53
N SER A 270 8.73 58.44 -18.39
CA SER A 270 7.74 59.36 -17.80
C SER A 270 8.36 60.69 -17.39
N LEU A 271 9.57 60.68 -16.82
CA LEU A 271 10.30 61.91 -16.46
C LEU A 271 10.79 62.68 -17.70
N THR A 272 11.31 61.97 -18.70
CA THR A 272 11.73 62.57 -19.98
C THR A 272 10.57 63.24 -20.69
N GLN A 273 9.39 62.60 -20.73
CA GLN A 273 8.17 63.18 -21.30
C GLN A 273 7.71 64.43 -20.54
N ALA A 274 7.94 64.47 -19.22
CA ALA A 274 7.66 65.63 -18.38
C ALA A 274 8.79 66.67 -18.36
N GLN A 275 9.84 66.51 -19.19
CA GLN A 275 11.01 67.39 -19.27
C GLN A 275 11.78 67.55 -17.95
N LEU A 276 11.74 66.53 -17.08
CA LEU A 276 12.48 66.52 -15.82
C LEU A 276 13.79 65.73 -15.99
N PRO A 277 14.97 66.35 -15.75
CA PRO A 277 16.24 65.64 -15.83
C PRO A 277 16.36 64.61 -14.70
N TRP A 278 16.73 63.38 -15.03
CA TRP A 278 16.91 62.29 -14.07
C TRP A 278 18.26 61.59 -14.26
N ASN A 279 19.10 61.65 -13.23
CA ASN A 279 20.41 61.00 -13.14
C ASN A 279 20.52 60.05 -11.93
N GLY A 280 19.43 59.87 -11.17
CA GLY A 280 19.39 59.07 -9.95
C GLY A 280 19.02 57.60 -10.17
N SER A 281 19.01 56.85 -9.07
CA SER A 281 18.62 55.44 -9.06
C SER A 281 17.19 55.30 -8.53
N TRP A 282 16.30 54.65 -9.30
CA TRP A 282 14.87 54.51 -9.01
C TRP A 282 14.60 53.88 -7.63
N ASP A 283 15.47 52.98 -7.19
CA ASP A 283 15.44 52.32 -5.88
C ASP A 283 15.50 53.29 -4.68
N LYS A 284 16.13 54.46 -4.83
CA LYS A 284 16.32 55.43 -3.74
C LYS A 284 15.20 56.48 -3.60
N VAL A 285 14.19 56.46 -4.46
CA VAL A 285 13.08 57.41 -4.41
C VAL A 285 12.10 57.04 -3.31
N VAL A 286 11.99 57.82 -2.23
CA VAL A 286 11.13 57.43 -1.08
C VAL A 286 9.66 57.77 -1.34
N ASP A 287 9.39 58.97 -1.86
CA ASP A 287 8.05 59.44 -2.19
C ASP A 287 8.04 60.28 -3.48
N LEU A 288 7.04 60.08 -4.33
CA LEU A 288 6.82 60.94 -5.52
C LEU A 288 6.06 62.23 -5.18
N ASP A 289 5.63 62.42 -3.94
CA ASP A 289 5.09 63.69 -3.44
C ASP A 289 6.19 64.69 -2.99
N GLU A 290 7.47 64.28 -3.06
CA GLU A 290 8.60 65.18 -2.81
C GLU A 290 8.59 66.40 -3.76
N PRO A 291 9.07 67.59 -3.32
CA PRO A 291 9.02 68.83 -4.12
C PRO A 291 9.57 68.71 -5.54
N ARG A 292 10.61 67.89 -5.74
CA ARG A 292 11.24 67.62 -7.04
C ARG A 292 10.32 66.97 -8.08
N PHE A 293 9.22 66.35 -7.65
CA PHE A 293 8.26 65.64 -8.49
C PHE A 293 6.89 66.33 -8.55
N GLN A 294 6.72 67.49 -7.89
CA GLN A 294 5.44 68.20 -7.87
C GLN A 294 5.00 68.71 -9.25
N SER A 295 5.95 68.96 -10.15
CA SER A 295 5.71 69.34 -11.54
C SER A 295 5.13 68.20 -12.40
N LEU A 296 5.17 66.94 -11.92
CA LEU A 296 4.54 65.83 -12.61
C LEU A 296 3.00 65.93 -12.56
N PRO A 297 2.30 65.66 -13.67
CA PRO A 297 0.85 65.53 -13.68
C PRO A 297 0.37 64.54 -12.62
N ALA A 298 -0.70 64.89 -11.89
CA ALA A 298 -1.21 64.08 -10.78
C ALA A 298 -1.48 62.62 -11.17
N ARG A 299 -2.06 62.39 -12.35
CA ARG A 299 -2.33 61.03 -12.89
C ARG A 299 -1.04 60.24 -13.17
N LEU A 300 0.01 60.90 -13.64
CA LEU A 300 1.31 60.27 -13.91
C LEU A 300 2.01 59.91 -12.59
N ARG A 301 1.93 60.79 -11.59
CA ARG A 301 2.43 60.52 -10.23
C ARG A 301 1.73 59.33 -9.58
N GLN A 302 0.40 59.27 -9.67
CA GLN A 302 -0.40 58.14 -9.18
C GLN A 302 -0.01 56.83 -9.87
N ARG A 303 0.16 56.84 -11.21
CA ARG A 303 0.64 55.68 -11.97
C ARG A 303 2.00 55.20 -11.49
N LEU A 304 2.98 56.10 -11.36
CA LEU A 304 4.34 55.75 -10.95
C LEU A 304 4.40 55.24 -9.50
N ASN A 305 3.63 55.84 -8.58
CA ASN A 305 3.48 55.34 -7.22
C ASN A 305 2.88 53.93 -7.22
N ARG A 306 1.86 53.70 -8.04
CA ARG A 306 1.23 52.38 -8.14
C ARG A 306 2.17 51.31 -8.68
N ILE A 307 2.93 51.62 -9.74
CA ILE A 307 3.98 50.73 -10.27
C ILE A 307 4.98 50.38 -9.17
N ARG A 308 5.41 51.36 -8.37
CA ARG A 308 6.35 51.14 -7.26
C ARG A 308 5.78 50.18 -6.21
N ILE A 309 4.50 50.36 -5.82
CA ILE A 309 3.81 49.48 -4.88
C ILE A 309 3.71 48.05 -5.43
N ASP A 310 3.31 47.89 -6.70
CA ASP A 310 3.16 46.56 -7.32
C ASP A 310 4.51 45.83 -7.47
N VAL A 311 5.61 46.54 -7.78
CA VAL A 311 6.97 45.98 -7.78
C VAL A 311 7.41 45.57 -6.38
N ASN A 312 7.20 46.42 -5.36
CA ASN A 312 7.60 46.08 -4.00
C ASN A 312 6.82 44.87 -3.46
N ARG A 313 5.52 44.78 -3.78
CA ARG A 313 4.69 43.62 -3.49
C ARG A 313 5.24 42.33 -4.09
N ALA A 314 5.76 42.38 -5.32
CA ALA A 314 6.37 41.22 -5.96
C ALA A 314 7.68 40.80 -5.27
N ILE A 315 8.50 41.77 -4.82
CA ILE A 315 9.73 41.53 -4.05
C ILE A 315 9.40 40.89 -2.69
N ASP A 316 8.50 41.49 -1.92
CA ASP A 316 8.14 41.03 -0.57
C ASP A 316 7.56 39.61 -0.60
N ARG A 317 6.68 39.30 -1.57
CA ARG A 317 6.18 37.93 -1.79
C ARG A 317 7.28 36.94 -2.10
N SER A 318 8.26 37.35 -2.91
CA SER A 318 9.35 36.49 -3.33
C SER A 318 10.33 36.20 -2.18
N HIS A 319 10.57 37.17 -1.30
CA HIS A 319 11.30 36.97 -0.04
C HIS A 319 10.54 36.09 0.94
N ALA A 320 9.24 36.37 1.14
CA ALA A 320 8.41 35.56 2.03
C ALA A 320 8.31 34.10 1.56
N MET A 321 8.38 33.85 0.25
CA MET A 321 8.47 32.50 -0.32
C MET A 321 9.85 31.89 -0.06
N SER A 322 10.95 32.61 -0.32
CA SER A 322 12.32 32.09 -0.19
C SER A 322 12.73 31.79 1.24
N GLN A 323 12.05 32.36 2.25
CA GLN A 323 12.34 32.12 3.67
C GLN A 323 11.59 30.92 4.27
N ARG A 324 10.63 30.32 3.54
CA ARG A 324 9.87 29.16 4.04
C ARG A 324 10.72 27.89 4.01
N PHE A 325 10.44 26.95 4.92
CA PHE A 325 11.01 25.61 4.81
C PHE A 325 10.19 24.77 3.81
N PRO A 326 10.82 24.02 2.88
CA PRO A 326 12.27 23.91 2.61
C PRO A 326 12.79 24.87 1.52
N ASP A 327 11.99 25.83 1.06
CA ASP A 327 12.33 26.79 -0.01
C ASP A 327 13.67 27.51 0.24
N TRP A 328 14.01 27.85 1.48
CA TRP A 328 15.28 28.51 1.81
C TRP A 328 16.50 27.64 1.49
N MET A 329 16.42 26.33 1.74
CA MET A 329 17.49 25.38 1.42
C MET A 329 17.63 25.26 -0.10
N LEU A 330 16.51 25.14 -0.80
CA LEU A 330 16.49 25.01 -2.25
C LEU A 330 16.97 26.28 -2.96
N ALA A 331 16.57 27.46 -2.46
CA ALA A 331 17.02 28.75 -2.96
C ALA A 331 18.53 28.90 -2.81
N SER A 332 19.07 28.60 -1.62
CA SER A 332 20.51 28.64 -1.35
C SER A 332 21.27 27.64 -2.21
N TYR A 333 20.81 26.39 -2.30
CA TYR A 333 21.46 25.34 -3.08
C TYR A 333 21.49 25.66 -4.59
N ASN A 334 20.45 26.31 -5.11
CA ASN A 334 20.35 26.70 -6.51
C ASN A 334 20.90 28.11 -6.81
N GLY A 335 21.51 28.81 -5.85
CA GLY A 335 22.05 30.17 -6.04
C GLY A 335 20.98 31.21 -6.40
N ILE A 336 19.75 31.05 -5.89
CA ILE A 336 18.62 31.93 -6.13
C ILE A 336 18.57 33.00 -5.04
N HIS A 337 18.96 34.21 -5.39
CA HIS A 337 18.89 35.37 -4.51
C HIS A 337 17.90 36.39 -5.07
N PHE A 338 17.09 36.97 -4.18
CA PHE A 338 16.12 38.00 -4.52
C PHE A 338 16.70 39.38 -4.24
N PRO A 339 16.40 40.39 -5.08
CA PRO A 339 16.86 41.76 -4.85
C PRO A 339 16.25 42.34 -3.57
N PRO A 340 16.92 43.30 -2.90
CA PRO A 340 16.40 43.89 -1.66
C PRO A 340 15.08 44.64 -1.88
N PRO A 341 14.21 44.74 -0.87
CA PRO A 341 12.99 45.54 -0.93
C PRO A 341 13.27 47.01 -1.28
N LEU A 342 12.35 47.66 -2.00
CA LEU A 342 12.45 49.07 -2.33
C LEU A 342 12.08 49.92 -1.12
N VAL A 343 12.75 51.06 -0.93
CA VAL A 343 12.37 52.00 0.13
C VAL A 343 11.09 52.71 -0.29
N VAL A 344 9.98 52.47 0.41
CA VAL A 344 8.67 53.07 0.13
C VAL A 344 8.20 53.91 1.33
N SER A 345 7.47 55.00 1.06
CA SER A 345 6.91 55.86 2.12
C SER A 345 5.91 55.11 3.02
N ALA A 346 5.71 55.59 4.25
CA ALA A 346 4.81 54.96 5.23
C ALA A 346 3.37 54.79 4.69
N ARG A 347 2.90 55.75 3.87
CA ARG A 347 1.60 55.67 3.20
C ARG A 347 1.53 54.53 2.18
N SER A 348 2.58 54.37 1.39
CA SER A 348 2.70 53.29 0.39
C SER A 348 2.85 51.92 1.06
N GLN A 349 3.51 51.84 2.21
CA GLN A 349 3.57 50.61 3.03
C GLN A 349 2.20 50.20 3.57
N GLU A 350 1.38 51.15 4.00
CA GLU A 350 0.01 50.87 4.46
C GLU A 350 -0.89 50.40 3.30
N GLU A 351 -0.76 51.00 2.12
CA GLU A 351 -1.46 50.53 0.92
C GLU A 351 -1.02 49.11 0.52
N LEU A 352 0.29 48.83 0.60
CA LEU A 352 0.85 47.50 0.35
C LEU A 352 0.27 46.44 1.31
N ARG A 353 0.24 46.74 2.62
CA ARG A 353 -0.36 45.85 3.63
C ARG A 353 -1.84 45.58 3.36
N LYS A 354 -2.60 46.62 2.96
CA LYS A 354 -4.01 46.45 2.57
C LYS A 354 -4.13 45.52 1.36
N LEU A 355 -3.34 45.73 0.32
CA LEU A 355 -3.33 44.88 -0.88
C LEU A 355 -2.92 43.44 -0.57
N GLU A 356 -2.02 43.22 0.39
CA GLU A 356 -1.68 41.88 0.87
C GLU A 356 -2.82 41.23 1.64
N SER A 357 -3.50 41.98 2.52
CA SER A 357 -4.65 41.47 3.30
C SER A 357 -5.86 41.09 2.45
N THR A 358 -6.06 41.73 1.29
CA THR A 358 -7.13 41.38 0.34
C THR A 358 -6.80 40.15 -0.51
N PHE A 359 -5.56 39.65 -0.49
CA PHE A 359 -5.16 38.50 -1.28
C PHE A 359 -5.34 37.21 -0.50
N HIS A 360 -6.46 36.52 -0.74
CA HIS A 360 -6.64 35.16 -0.27
C HIS A 360 -6.03 34.18 -1.28
N THR A 361 -5.15 33.29 -0.84
CA THR A 361 -4.80 32.11 -1.63
C THR A 361 -6.06 31.29 -1.84
N VAL A 362 -6.30 30.80 -3.06
CA VAL A 362 -7.50 30.01 -3.37
C VAL A 362 -7.46 28.73 -2.55
N ARG A 363 -8.24 28.68 -1.47
CA ARG A 363 -8.51 27.44 -0.75
C ARG A 363 -9.57 26.69 -1.53
N PHE A 364 -9.33 25.43 -1.82
CA PHE A 364 -10.28 24.57 -2.55
C PHE A 364 -11.59 24.38 -1.77
N GLY A 365 -11.55 24.62 -0.46
CA GLY A 365 -12.69 24.49 0.43
C GLY A 365 -12.93 23.02 0.74
N ILE A 366 -13.09 22.70 2.02
CA ILE A 366 -13.46 21.35 2.45
C ILE A 366 -14.94 21.17 2.17
N THR A 367 -15.27 20.55 1.03
CA THR A 367 -16.66 20.16 0.72
C THR A 367 -17.00 18.82 1.36
N VAL A 368 -18.29 18.54 1.57
CA VAL A 368 -18.75 17.25 2.09
C VAL A 368 -18.27 16.10 1.20
N VAL A 369 -18.29 16.28 -0.13
CA VAL A 369 -17.79 15.28 -1.09
C VAL A 369 -16.32 14.96 -0.85
N VAL A 370 -15.49 15.98 -0.66
CA VAL A 370 -14.06 15.81 -0.38
C VAL A 370 -13.82 15.07 0.93
N VAL A 371 -14.55 15.40 2.00
CA VAL A 371 -14.44 14.69 3.28
C VAL A 371 -14.84 13.23 3.11
N VAL A 372 -15.92 12.95 2.39
CA VAL A 372 -16.36 11.59 2.10
C VAL A 372 -15.28 10.83 1.32
N LEU A 373 -14.65 11.43 0.31
CA LEU A 373 -13.56 10.80 -0.44
C LEU A 373 -12.33 10.48 0.43
N ILE A 374 -11.94 11.39 1.34
CA ILE A 374 -10.84 11.16 2.29
C ILE A 374 -11.17 9.98 3.22
N VAL A 375 -12.38 9.97 3.78
CA VAL A 375 -12.84 8.90 4.68
C VAL A 375 -12.93 7.57 3.94
N VAL A 376 -13.50 7.54 2.74
CA VAL A 376 -13.60 6.33 1.91
C VAL A 376 -12.20 5.81 1.53
N GLY A 377 -11.27 6.70 1.16
CA GLY A 377 -9.88 6.33 0.90
C GLY A 377 -9.19 5.73 2.13
N PHE A 378 -9.33 6.37 3.29
CA PHE A 378 -8.74 5.88 4.53
C PHE A 378 -9.34 4.53 4.98
N VAL A 379 -10.67 4.42 5.03
CA VAL A 379 -11.37 3.18 5.40
C VAL A 379 -11.07 2.07 4.39
N GLY A 380 -11.09 2.39 3.10
CA GLY A 380 -10.75 1.45 2.03
C GLY A 380 -9.32 0.94 2.18
N SER A 381 -8.36 1.82 2.51
CA SER A 381 -6.99 1.40 2.81
C SER A 381 -6.95 0.40 3.98
N VAL A 382 -7.56 0.74 5.12
CA VAL A 382 -7.59 -0.15 6.30
C VAL A 382 -8.18 -1.53 5.96
N VAL A 383 -9.28 -1.57 5.19
CA VAL A 383 -9.93 -2.82 4.76
C VAL A 383 -9.03 -3.64 3.84
N LEU A 384 -8.44 -3.03 2.80
CA LEU A 384 -7.59 -3.75 1.85
C LEU A 384 -6.30 -4.21 2.50
N THR A 385 -5.70 -3.38 3.36
CA THR A 385 -4.54 -3.75 4.18
C THR A 385 -4.90 -4.92 5.10
N TYR A 386 -6.05 -4.91 5.78
CA TYR A 386 -6.50 -6.03 6.61
C TYR A 386 -6.70 -7.33 5.80
N LEU A 387 -7.31 -7.25 4.62
CA LEU A 387 -7.41 -8.40 3.69
C LEU A 387 -6.03 -8.90 3.25
N GLY A 388 -5.11 -7.98 2.97
CA GLY A 388 -3.70 -8.26 2.70
C GLY A 388 -3.03 -9.03 3.83
N PHE A 389 -3.21 -8.58 5.08
CA PHE A 389 -2.70 -9.26 6.27
C PHE A 389 -3.25 -10.67 6.40
N ARG A 390 -4.56 -10.85 6.21
CA ARG A 390 -5.22 -12.16 6.28
C ARG A 390 -4.64 -13.15 5.27
N LEU A 391 -4.38 -12.69 4.04
CA LEU A 391 -3.80 -13.52 2.98
C LEU A 391 -2.30 -13.80 3.20
N LEU A 392 -1.57 -12.88 3.84
CA LEU A 392 -0.15 -13.07 4.18
C LEU A 392 0.06 -13.92 5.43
N LYS A 393 -0.96 -14.14 6.27
CA LYS A 393 -0.84 -14.91 7.53
C LYS A 393 -0.16 -16.27 7.32
N THR A 394 -0.62 -17.06 6.34
CA THR A 394 -0.06 -18.39 6.08
C THR A 394 1.40 -18.31 5.63
N LYS A 395 1.74 -17.38 4.75
CA LYS A 395 3.12 -17.18 4.28
C LYS A 395 4.06 -16.79 5.42
N ARG A 396 3.61 -15.92 6.34
CA ARG A 396 4.42 -15.54 7.50
C ARG A 396 4.57 -16.66 8.52
N LEU A 397 3.57 -17.53 8.62
CA LEU A 397 3.66 -18.72 9.46
C LEU A 397 4.71 -19.68 8.88
N ILE A 398 4.76 -19.87 7.56
CA ILE A 398 5.85 -20.60 6.88
C ILE A 398 7.22 -19.97 7.20
N GLU A 399 7.39 -18.65 7.06
CA GLU A 399 8.69 -18.00 7.35
C GLU A 399 9.15 -18.07 8.81
N ASN A 400 8.22 -18.23 9.76
CA ASN A 400 8.53 -18.40 11.19
C ASN A 400 8.56 -19.89 11.61
N VAL A 401 8.19 -20.75 10.67
CA VAL A 401 8.30 -22.20 10.53
C VAL A 401 9.72 -22.71 10.24
N PRO A 402 10.58 -23.14 11.17
CA PRO A 402 11.78 -23.88 10.74
C PRO A 402 11.43 -25.13 9.91
N THR A 403 12.13 -25.36 8.81
CA THR A 403 12.10 -26.69 8.20
C THR A 403 12.91 -27.66 9.08
N SER A 404 12.24 -28.64 9.65
CA SER A 404 12.86 -29.76 10.37
C SER A 404 13.20 -30.88 9.39
N LYS A 405 14.31 -31.55 9.66
CA LYS A 405 14.58 -32.86 9.04
C LYS A 405 13.64 -33.91 9.64
N SER A 406 13.34 -34.97 8.90
CA SER A 406 12.37 -36.02 9.27
C SER A 406 12.64 -36.63 10.65
N ALA A 407 13.91 -36.86 11.01
CA ALA A 407 14.28 -37.39 12.33
C ALA A 407 14.29 -36.33 13.45
N GLY A 408 14.34 -35.04 13.10
CA GLY A 408 14.41 -33.92 14.03
C GLY A 408 13.08 -33.15 14.16
N VAL A 409 11.97 -33.76 13.75
CA VAL A 409 10.64 -33.18 13.95
C VAL A 409 10.30 -33.19 15.43
N THR A 410 9.84 -32.06 15.95
CA THR A 410 9.40 -31.92 17.34
C THR A 410 7.88 -31.81 17.43
N PHE A 411 7.34 -32.11 18.60
CA PHE A 411 5.91 -32.06 18.83
C PHE A 411 5.32 -30.65 18.58
N GLY A 412 4.16 -30.58 17.94
CA GLY A 412 3.45 -29.35 17.61
C GLY A 412 3.64 -28.91 16.16
N LEU A 413 3.49 -27.61 15.90
CA LEU A 413 3.57 -27.09 14.53
C LEU A 413 4.99 -27.28 13.96
N ALA A 414 5.08 -28.08 12.90
CA ALA A 414 6.34 -28.46 12.26
C ALA A 414 6.24 -28.39 10.74
N GLU A 415 7.39 -28.21 10.11
CA GLU A 415 7.55 -28.20 8.67
C GLU A 415 8.59 -29.26 8.28
N VAL A 416 8.30 -30.04 7.23
CA VAL A 416 9.17 -31.13 6.76
C VAL A 416 9.24 -31.10 5.24
N THR A 417 10.42 -31.42 4.71
CA THR A 417 10.68 -31.57 3.27
C THR A 417 11.39 -32.87 2.97
N GLY A 418 11.02 -33.55 1.89
CA GLY A 418 11.65 -34.79 1.47
C GLY A 418 11.07 -35.31 0.16
N VAL A 419 11.05 -36.62 0.01
CA VAL A 419 10.47 -37.34 -1.13
C VAL A 419 9.42 -38.31 -0.61
N ALA A 420 8.31 -38.46 -1.33
CA ALA A 420 7.31 -39.48 -1.04
C ALA A 420 7.96 -40.87 -1.21
N ASP A 421 8.13 -41.59 -0.10
CA ASP A 421 8.83 -42.87 -0.05
C ASP A 421 8.15 -43.90 -0.97
N LEU A 422 8.94 -44.81 -1.52
CA LEU A 422 8.50 -45.87 -2.45
C LEU A 422 8.60 -47.26 -1.82
N ASP A 423 9.38 -47.41 -0.74
CA ASP A 423 9.85 -48.72 -0.28
C ASP A 423 8.98 -49.33 0.85
N LEU A 424 8.00 -48.59 1.35
CA LEU A 424 7.14 -49.05 2.45
C LEU A 424 5.93 -49.82 1.89
N PRO A 425 5.59 -50.99 2.46
CA PRO A 425 4.47 -51.83 2.01
C PRO A 425 3.13 -51.28 2.50
N VAL A 426 2.78 -50.07 2.08
CA VAL A 426 1.52 -49.38 2.43
C VAL A 426 0.51 -49.58 1.30
N PRO A 427 -0.76 -49.91 1.59
CA PRO A 427 -1.79 -49.98 0.55
C PRO A 427 -2.06 -48.60 -0.04
N LEU A 428 -1.50 -48.33 -1.22
CA LEU A 428 -1.71 -47.07 -1.95
C LEU A 428 -3.11 -47.00 -2.58
N VAL A 429 -3.70 -45.80 -2.59
CA VAL A 429 -4.93 -45.53 -3.32
C VAL A 429 -4.65 -45.38 -4.81
N HIS A 430 -5.65 -45.65 -5.65
CA HIS A 430 -5.48 -45.58 -7.11
C HIS A 430 -6.29 -44.42 -7.70
N GLY A 431 -5.64 -43.67 -8.60
CA GLY A 431 -6.26 -42.55 -9.31
C GLY A 431 -7.50 -43.02 -10.10
N PRO A 432 -8.67 -42.41 -9.96
CA PRO A 432 -9.90 -42.90 -10.60
C PRO A 432 -9.91 -42.78 -12.13
N LEU A 433 -9.09 -41.88 -12.68
CA LEU A 433 -8.97 -41.61 -14.11
C LEU A 433 -7.67 -42.19 -14.69
N SER A 434 -6.58 -42.18 -13.93
CA SER A 434 -5.28 -42.68 -14.38
C SER A 434 -5.03 -44.15 -14.08
N GLU A 435 -5.73 -44.71 -13.09
CA GLU A 435 -5.50 -46.06 -12.53
C GLU A 435 -4.09 -46.26 -11.96
N LEU A 436 -3.34 -45.17 -11.72
CA LEU A 436 -2.00 -45.22 -11.15
C LEU A 436 -2.03 -45.19 -9.62
N PRO A 437 -1.10 -45.88 -8.93
CA PRO A 437 -0.97 -45.80 -7.48
C PRO A 437 -0.50 -44.41 -7.04
N CYS A 438 -1.12 -43.88 -6.00
CA CYS A 438 -0.84 -42.54 -5.46
C CYS A 438 -1.08 -42.49 -3.95
N TYR A 439 -0.44 -41.52 -3.29
CA TYR A 439 -0.65 -41.27 -1.86
C TYR A 439 -1.92 -40.45 -1.59
N TRP A 440 -2.33 -39.65 -2.57
CA TRP A 440 -3.49 -38.80 -2.46
C TRP A 440 -4.02 -38.51 -3.85
N TYR A 441 -5.35 -38.44 -4.01
CA TYR A 441 -5.97 -37.87 -5.20
C TYR A 441 -7.15 -36.95 -4.87
N HIS A 442 -7.40 -35.99 -5.78
CA HIS A 442 -8.64 -35.23 -5.86
C HIS A 442 -9.19 -35.33 -7.27
N TYR A 443 -10.34 -35.99 -7.39
CA TYR A 443 -11.02 -36.25 -8.64
C TYR A 443 -12.31 -35.45 -8.72
N THR A 444 -12.46 -34.67 -9.78
CA THR A 444 -13.68 -33.89 -10.03
C THR A 444 -14.24 -34.14 -11.43
N VAL A 445 -15.55 -34.27 -11.51
CA VAL A 445 -16.30 -34.38 -12.77
C VAL A 445 -17.21 -33.17 -12.88
N LYS A 446 -17.03 -32.38 -13.94
CA LYS A 446 -17.84 -31.19 -14.23
C LYS A 446 -18.62 -31.36 -15.52
N GLU A 447 -19.90 -31.05 -15.50
CA GLU A 447 -20.74 -30.98 -16.70
C GLU A 447 -20.90 -29.55 -17.18
N LYS A 448 -20.79 -29.35 -18.49
CA LYS A 448 -21.10 -28.07 -19.13
C LYS A 448 -22.62 -27.91 -19.29
N VAL A 449 -23.20 -27.03 -18.48
CA VAL A 449 -24.61 -26.65 -18.54
C VAL A 449 -24.75 -25.35 -19.35
N LYS A 450 -25.77 -25.26 -20.21
CA LYS A 450 -26.12 -24.04 -20.95
C LYS A 450 -27.39 -23.44 -20.37
N SER A 451 -27.39 -22.13 -20.14
CA SER A 451 -28.57 -21.33 -19.80
C SER A 451 -28.60 -20.11 -20.72
N GLY A 452 -29.48 -20.13 -21.73
CA GLY A 452 -29.53 -19.12 -22.79
C GLY A 452 -28.22 -19.03 -23.58
N LYS A 453 -27.64 -17.82 -23.66
CA LYS A 453 -26.34 -17.55 -24.31
C LYS A 453 -25.13 -17.89 -23.41
N ASN A 454 -25.35 -18.16 -22.12
CA ASN A 454 -24.29 -18.40 -21.16
C ASN A 454 -24.08 -19.91 -20.93
N SER A 455 -22.82 -20.30 -20.70
CA SER A 455 -22.50 -21.68 -20.30
C SER A 455 -21.65 -21.68 -19.04
N SER A 456 -21.98 -22.54 -18.09
CA SER A 456 -21.24 -22.73 -16.85
C SER A 456 -20.92 -24.21 -16.63
N TRP A 457 -19.89 -24.48 -15.83
CA TRP A 457 -19.51 -25.83 -15.43
C TRP A 457 -20.14 -26.13 -14.07
N LYS A 458 -20.90 -27.22 -13.98
CA LYS A 458 -21.49 -27.71 -12.73
C LYS A 458 -20.77 -28.98 -12.28
N THR A 459 -20.31 -29.01 -11.03
CA THR A 459 -19.67 -30.21 -10.46
C THR A 459 -20.73 -31.29 -10.19
N ILE A 460 -20.49 -32.49 -10.72
CA ILE A 460 -21.34 -33.68 -10.52
C ILE A 460 -20.73 -34.58 -9.44
N GLU A 461 -19.42 -34.79 -9.51
CA GLU A 461 -18.68 -35.64 -8.59
C GLU A 461 -17.44 -34.88 -8.10
N ASP A 462 -17.18 -34.98 -6.81
CA ASP A 462 -16.01 -34.44 -6.12
C ASP A 462 -15.59 -35.50 -5.08
N ARG A 463 -14.51 -36.21 -5.37
CA ARG A 463 -14.01 -37.33 -4.58
C ARG A 463 -12.56 -37.10 -4.19
N LYS A 464 -12.25 -37.36 -2.93
CA LYS A 464 -10.89 -37.33 -2.38
C LYS A 464 -10.66 -38.61 -1.60
N ASP A 465 -9.47 -39.15 -1.72
CA ASP A 465 -9.05 -40.37 -1.05
C ASP A 465 -7.53 -40.34 -0.93
N TRP A 466 -6.99 -41.06 0.05
CA TRP A 466 -5.60 -40.95 0.42
C TRP A 466 -5.11 -42.17 1.20
N ALA A 467 -3.80 -42.31 1.23
CA ALA A 467 -3.06 -43.22 2.10
C ALA A 467 -2.04 -42.40 2.90
N THR A 468 -1.59 -42.91 4.04
CA THR A 468 -0.54 -42.28 4.84
C THR A 468 0.72 -42.12 3.98
N LEU A 469 1.17 -40.89 3.83
CA LEU A 469 2.34 -40.53 3.05
C LEU A 469 3.58 -40.54 3.92
N TYR A 470 4.65 -41.19 3.46
CA TYR A 470 5.91 -41.23 4.17
C TYR A 470 6.92 -40.29 3.52
N CYS A 471 7.29 -39.22 4.22
CA CYS A 471 8.27 -38.24 3.74
C CYS A 471 9.68 -38.69 4.12
N ARG A 472 10.44 -39.19 3.14
CA ARG A 472 11.83 -39.60 3.32
C ARG A 472 12.79 -38.45 3.04
N ASP A 473 13.71 -38.22 3.95
CA ASP A 473 14.88 -37.36 3.76
C ASP A 473 16.17 -38.14 4.07
N GLN A 474 17.30 -37.43 4.16
CA GLN A 474 18.61 -38.05 4.45
C GLN A 474 18.77 -38.55 5.88
N ASP A 475 17.93 -38.11 6.82
CA ASP A 475 18.02 -38.43 8.24
C ASP A 475 16.95 -39.45 8.66
N GLY A 476 15.88 -39.63 7.89
CA GLY A 476 14.90 -40.68 8.14
C GLY A 476 13.61 -40.55 7.34
N VAL A 477 12.55 -41.17 7.85
CA VAL A 477 11.22 -41.16 7.25
C VAL A 477 10.22 -40.61 8.25
N PHE A 478 9.37 -39.69 7.80
CA PHE A 478 8.35 -39.05 8.63
C PHE A 478 6.94 -39.29 8.07
N PRO A 479 6.03 -39.94 8.80
CA PRO A 479 4.66 -40.20 8.34
C PRO A 479 3.80 -38.92 8.37
N ILE A 480 2.98 -38.75 7.34
CA ILE A 480 2.08 -37.62 7.12
C ILE A 480 0.72 -38.16 6.71
N GLU A 481 -0.31 -37.81 7.46
CA GLU A 481 -1.69 -38.17 7.17
C GLU A 481 -2.35 -37.07 6.35
N PRO A 482 -2.64 -37.26 5.04
CA PRO A 482 -3.10 -36.18 4.16
C PRO A 482 -4.51 -35.62 4.46
N GLU A 483 -5.25 -36.26 5.36
CA GLU A 483 -6.62 -35.86 5.71
C GLU A 483 -6.71 -34.39 6.13
N GLY A 484 -7.59 -33.62 5.46
CA GLY A 484 -7.80 -32.20 5.78
C GLY A 484 -6.66 -31.25 5.37
N ALA A 485 -5.64 -31.74 4.64
CA ALA A 485 -4.58 -30.91 4.09
C ALA A 485 -5.09 -30.05 2.92
N GLU A 486 -4.59 -28.82 2.83
CA GLU A 486 -4.65 -28.02 1.61
C GLU A 486 -3.53 -28.49 0.68
N VAL A 487 -3.89 -29.22 -0.37
CA VAL A 487 -2.92 -29.89 -1.24
C VAL A 487 -2.51 -29.04 -2.45
N PHE A 488 -1.22 -28.79 -2.61
CA PHE A 488 -0.62 -28.17 -3.80
C PHE A 488 0.10 -29.21 -4.64
N HIS A 489 -0.40 -29.48 -5.83
CA HIS A 489 0.15 -30.53 -6.69
C HIS A 489 0.74 -29.95 -7.98
N ARG A 490 1.67 -30.69 -8.59
CA ARG A 490 2.23 -30.42 -9.92
C ARG A 490 1.53 -31.26 -10.99
N THR A 491 1.17 -32.49 -10.66
CA THR A 491 0.58 -33.46 -11.57
C THR A 491 -0.93 -33.23 -11.69
N THR A 492 -1.43 -33.16 -12.93
CA THR A 492 -2.86 -32.98 -13.23
C THR A 492 -3.18 -33.68 -14.53
N LEU A 493 -4.15 -34.60 -14.48
CA LEU A 493 -4.69 -35.28 -15.64
C LEU A 493 -6.09 -34.74 -15.91
N THR A 494 -6.32 -34.27 -17.14
CA THR A 494 -7.65 -33.83 -17.58
C THR A 494 -8.12 -34.64 -18.77
N ARG A 495 -9.36 -35.12 -18.73
CA ARG A 495 -10.02 -35.79 -19.86
C ARG A 495 -11.36 -35.10 -20.13
N ARG A 496 -11.77 -35.03 -21.38
CA ARG A 496 -13.09 -34.49 -21.75
C ARG A 496 -13.85 -35.51 -22.58
N GLN A 497 -15.11 -35.77 -22.22
CA GLN A 497 -15.99 -36.68 -22.94
C GLN A 497 -17.37 -36.03 -23.08
N GLY A 498 -17.70 -35.58 -24.29
CA GLY A 498 -18.94 -34.85 -24.55
C GLY A 498 -19.07 -33.57 -23.72
N LYS A 499 -20.10 -33.53 -22.87
CA LYS A 499 -20.37 -32.40 -21.93
C LYS A 499 -19.60 -32.50 -20.63
N LEU A 500 -18.96 -33.65 -20.35
CA LEU A 500 -18.25 -33.92 -19.10
C LEU A 500 -16.76 -33.57 -19.23
N HIS A 501 -16.23 -33.00 -18.17
CA HIS A 501 -14.83 -32.69 -17.99
C HIS A 501 -14.35 -33.32 -16.68
N TYR A 502 -13.40 -34.25 -16.81
CA TYR A 502 -12.79 -35.00 -15.75
C TYR A 502 -11.46 -34.35 -15.41
N THR A 503 -11.18 -34.15 -14.14
CA THR A 503 -9.91 -33.63 -13.64
C THR A 503 -9.47 -34.48 -12.47
N GLU A 504 -8.26 -35.03 -12.56
CA GLU A 504 -7.61 -35.77 -11.48
C GLU A 504 -6.31 -35.04 -11.11
N HIS A 505 -6.19 -34.71 -9.83
CA HIS A 505 -4.97 -34.24 -9.20
C HIS A 505 -4.45 -35.35 -8.29
N ARG A 506 -3.14 -35.57 -8.22
CA ARG A 506 -2.56 -36.65 -7.41
C ARG A 506 -1.16 -36.33 -6.92
N ILE A 507 -0.74 -37.05 -5.87
CA ILE A 507 0.64 -37.11 -5.39
C ILE A 507 1.17 -38.51 -5.67
N GLU A 508 2.17 -38.62 -6.54
CA GLU A 508 2.75 -39.89 -6.94
C GLU A 508 3.90 -40.30 -5.99
N PRO A 509 4.14 -41.61 -5.81
CA PRO A 509 5.33 -42.08 -5.13
C PRO A 509 6.60 -41.59 -5.83
N GLY A 510 7.61 -41.17 -5.07
CA GLY A 510 8.85 -40.58 -5.59
C GLY A 510 8.78 -39.08 -5.92
N GLU A 511 7.63 -38.42 -5.78
CA GLU A 511 7.55 -36.96 -5.93
C GLU A 511 8.17 -36.23 -4.73
N PRO A 512 8.76 -35.04 -4.92
CA PRO A 512 9.18 -34.20 -3.80
C PRO A 512 7.97 -33.79 -2.97
N VAL A 513 8.12 -33.75 -1.65
CA VAL A 513 7.08 -33.41 -0.70
C VAL A 513 7.53 -32.28 0.21
N TYR A 514 6.65 -31.30 0.38
CA TYR A 514 6.70 -30.25 1.37
C TYR A 514 5.42 -30.35 2.21
N ALA A 515 5.57 -30.43 3.53
CA ALA A 515 4.44 -30.50 4.44
C ALA A 515 4.63 -29.55 5.62
N LEU A 516 3.54 -28.88 5.99
CA LEU A 516 3.46 -27.99 7.14
C LEU A 516 2.17 -28.32 7.88
N GLY A 517 2.27 -28.75 9.13
CA GLY A 517 1.15 -29.26 9.91
C GLY A 517 1.50 -29.45 11.38
N SER A 518 0.59 -30.08 12.12
CA SER A 518 0.86 -30.41 13.53
C SER A 518 1.45 -31.81 13.60
N ALA A 519 2.65 -31.92 14.15
CA ALA A 519 3.29 -33.17 14.52
C ALA A 519 2.75 -33.60 15.88
N GLU A 520 2.07 -34.73 15.90
CA GLU A 520 1.46 -35.32 17.10
C GLU A 520 1.98 -36.74 17.29
N VAL A 521 1.88 -37.26 18.51
CA VAL A 521 2.31 -38.64 18.81
C VAL A 521 1.34 -39.60 18.14
N ASP A 522 1.88 -40.55 17.37
CA ASP A 522 1.11 -41.59 16.72
C ASP A 522 0.36 -42.42 17.79
N PRO A 523 -0.99 -42.45 17.79
CA PRO A 523 -1.76 -43.15 18.82
C PRO A 523 -1.60 -44.67 18.73
N GLU A 524 -1.16 -45.22 17.60
CA GLU A 524 -0.97 -46.65 17.43
C GLU A 524 0.36 -47.13 18.00
N THR A 525 1.46 -46.40 17.74
CA THR A 525 2.80 -46.82 18.18
C THR A 525 3.24 -46.14 19.47
N GLY A 526 2.82 -44.89 19.72
CA GLY A 526 3.11 -44.16 20.96
C GLY A 526 4.57 -43.75 21.16
N ASP A 527 5.44 -43.97 20.17
CA ASP A 527 6.90 -43.74 20.23
C ASP A 527 7.44 -42.86 19.10
N ARG A 528 6.61 -42.54 18.10
CA ARG A 528 6.97 -41.69 16.96
C ARG A 528 5.95 -40.59 16.75
N LEU A 529 6.38 -39.54 16.06
CA LEU A 529 5.51 -38.46 15.62
C LEU A 529 4.99 -38.72 14.20
N HIS A 530 3.77 -38.28 13.94
CA HIS A 530 3.20 -38.18 12.59
C HIS A 530 2.58 -36.80 12.36
N MET A 531 2.48 -36.36 11.11
CA MET A 531 1.82 -35.08 10.79
C MET A 531 0.35 -35.28 10.51
N VAL A 532 -0.49 -34.54 11.22
CA VAL A 532 -1.95 -34.59 11.08
C VAL A 532 -2.55 -33.19 10.98
N ARG A 533 -3.86 -33.14 10.71
CA ARG A 533 -4.64 -31.92 10.78
C ARG A 533 -4.78 -31.46 12.24
N GLY A 534 -3.97 -30.46 12.59
CA GLY A 534 -4.09 -29.79 13.89
C GLY A 534 -5.32 -28.88 14.02
N PRO A 535 -5.38 -28.11 15.13
CA PRO A 535 -6.47 -27.17 15.42
C PRO A 535 -6.85 -26.26 14.25
N SER A 536 -8.12 -25.88 14.17
CA SER A 536 -8.69 -25.14 13.02
C SER A 536 -7.98 -23.81 12.66
N ASP A 537 -7.24 -23.21 13.60
CA ASP A 537 -6.51 -21.96 13.40
C ASP A 537 -5.13 -22.13 12.73
N LEU A 538 -4.60 -23.35 12.70
CA LEU A 538 -3.33 -23.70 12.06
C LEU A 538 -3.54 -24.18 10.61
N PRO A 539 -2.67 -23.76 9.68
CA PRO A 539 -2.69 -24.31 8.32
C PRO A 539 -2.17 -25.75 8.35
N PHE A 540 -2.79 -26.61 7.55
CA PHE A 540 -2.23 -27.90 7.18
C PHE A 540 -2.04 -27.91 5.67
N ILE A 541 -0.79 -27.92 5.23
CA ILE A 541 -0.41 -27.83 3.82
C ILE A 541 0.38 -29.07 3.48
N LEU A 542 0.02 -29.70 2.37
CA LEU A 542 0.77 -30.77 1.74
C LEU A 542 1.04 -30.37 0.29
N SER A 543 2.28 -30.48 -0.19
CA SER A 543 2.64 -29.90 -1.47
C SER A 543 3.70 -30.72 -2.18
N THR A 544 3.54 -30.90 -3.48
CA THR A 544 4.60 -31.41 -4.39
C THR A 544 5.42 -30.27 -5.01
N LEU A 545 5.10 -29.03 -4.66
CA LEU A 545 5.87 -27.83 -4.98
C LEU A 545 6.79 -27.50 -3.80
N SER A 546 7.90 -26.83 -4.07
CA SER A 546 8.82 -26.41 -3.00
C SER A 546 8.15 -25.37 -2.07
N GLU A 547 8.64 -25.28 -0.84
CA GLU A 547 8.26 -24.25 0.15
C GLU A 547 8.22 -22.85 -0.49
N HIS A 548 9.28 -22.49 -1.21
CA HIS A 548 9.40 -21.23 -1.93
C HIS A 548 8.29 -21.00 -2.97
N GLU A 549 7.90 -22.04 -3.73
CA GLU A 549 6.81 -21.94 -4.71
C GLU A 549 5.44 -21.77 -4.03
N VAL A 550 5.21 -22.46 -2.91
CA VAL A 550 3.98 -22.33 -2.10
C VAL A 550 3.88 -20.91 -1.53
N MET A 551 4.97 -20.39 -0.96
CA MET A 551 5.03 -19.01 -0.44
C MET A 551 4.74 -17.97 -1.51
N ILE A 552 5.27 -18.13 -2.73
CA ILE A 552 4.96 -17.23 -3.86
C ILE A 552 3.46 -17.28 -4.19
N ARG A 553 2.86 -18.46 -4.28
CA ARG A 553 1.43 -18.58 -4.63
C ARG A 553 0.54 -17.92 -3.57
N LYS A 554 0.84 -18.13 -2.29
CA LYS A 554 0.09 -17.54 -1.17
C LYS A 554 0.29 -16.03 -1.04
N SER A 555 1.49 -15.52 -1.28
CA SER A 555 1.82 -14.10 -1.03
C SER A 555 1.29 -13.12 -2.07
N ARG A 556 1.18 -13.51 -3.35
CA ARG A 556 0.88 -12.58 -4.46
C ARG A 556 -0.36 -11.73 -4.25
N TRP A 557 -1.47 -12.36 -3.88
CA TRP A 557 -2.71 -11.63 -3.62
C TRP A 557 -2.57 -10.70 -2.42
N GLY A 558 -1.94 -11.17 -1.34
CA GLY A 558 -1.66 -10.34 -0.16
C GLY A 558 -0.85 -9.09 -0.48
N LEU A 559 0.23 -9.22 -1.26
CA LEU A 559 1.07 -8.09 -1.70
C LEU A 559 0.29 -7.11 -2.59
N MET A 560 -0.56 -7.62 -3.47
CA MET A 560 -1.42 -6.79 -4.32
C MET A 560 -2.40 -5.96 -3.47
N TYR A 561 -3.06 -6.57 -2.48
CA TYR A 561 -3.95 -5.86 -1.55
C TYR A 561 -3.21 -4.81 -0.71
N MET A 562 -1.97 -5.10 -0.28
CA MET A 562 -1.14 -4.11 0.42
C MET A 562 -0.79 -2.89 -0.45
N THR A 563 -0.68 -3.08 -1.77
CA THR A 563 -0.40 -2.01 -2.73
C THR A 563 -1.60 -1.10 -2.90
N PHE A 564 -2.78 -1.69 -3.09
CA PHE A 564 -4.02 -0.91 -3.09
C PHE A 564 -4.23 -0.18 -1.76
N GLY A 565 -3.89 -0.80 -0.63
CA GLY A 565 -3.90 -0.16 0.68
C GLY A 565 -3.03 1.10 0.73
N LEU A 566 -1.78 1.01 0.23
CA LEU A 566 -0.87 2.16 0.13
C LEU A 566 -1.43 3.24 -0.81
N ASP A 567 -1.91 2.87 -2.00
CA ASP A 567 -2.43 3.80 -3.00
C ASP A 567 -3.66 4.57 -2.49
N LEU A 568 -4.51 3.94 -1.68
CA LEU A 568 -5.67 4.59 -1.05
C LEU A 568 -5.31 5.49 0.13
N VAL A 569 -4.29 5.13 0.93
CA VAL A 569 -3.76 6.05 1.96
C VAL A 569 -3.12 7.27 1.31
N LEU A 570 -2.38 7.07 0.21
CA LEU A 570 -1.83 8.16 -0.59
C LEU A 570 -2.92 9.02 -1.20
N PHE A 571 -3.98 8.43 -1.75
CA PHE A 571 -5.15 9.15 -2.22
C PHE A 571 -5.73 10.06 -1.12
N ALA A 572 -6.01 9.48 0.06
CA ALA A 572 -6.58 10.22 1.19
C ALA A 572 -5.64 11.32 1.69
N ALA A 573 -4.34 11.06 1.77
CA ALA A 573 -3.34 12.03 2.20
C ALA A 573 -3.19 13.18 1.19
N MET A 574 -3.03 12.87 -0.10
CA MET A 574 -2.95 13.87 -1.16
C MET A 574 -4.23 14.70 -1.19
N GLN A 575 -5.41 14.07 -1.11
CA GLN A 575 -6.69 14.77 -1.06
C GLN A 575 -6.79 15.68 0.16
N PHE A 576 -6.37 15.22 1.35
CA PHE A 576 -6.38 16.02 2.56
C PHE A 576 -5.46 17.24 2.45
N PHE A 577 -4.18 17.05 2.09
CA PHE A 577 -3.22 18.15 1.98
C PHE A 577 -3.59 19.13 0.87
N CYS A 578 -4.11 18.62 -0.25
CA CYS A 578 -4.66 19.44 -1.33
C CYS A 578 -5.87 20.30 -0.87
N SER A 579 -6.74 19.74 -0.03
CA SER A 579 -7.97 20.41 0.41
C SER A 579 -7.73 21.45 1.50
N VAL A 580 -6.75 21.21 2.38
CA VAL A 580 -6.30 22.16 3.41
C VAL A 580 -5.36 23.22 2.81
N GLY A 581 -4.59 22.82 1.79
CA GLY A 581 -3.54 23.59 1.14
C GLY A 581 -3.94 24.27 -0.16
N VAL A 582 -2.91 24.66 -0.91
CA VAL A 582 -2.99 25.46 -2.14
C VAL A 582 -2.15 24.72 -3.18
N PHE A 583 -2.62 23.56 -3.67
CA PHE A 583 -1.94 22.68 -4.65
C PHE A 583 -0.42 22.92 -4.71
N GLY A 584 0.20 22.78 -3.55
CA GLY A 584 1.50 23.35 -3.28
C GLY A 584 2.55 22.27 -3.45
N PRO A 585 3.82 22.64 -3.67
CA PRO A 585 4.86 21.65 -3.80
C PRO A 585 5.12 20.97 -2.44
N ILE A 586 4.80 21.66 -1.34
CA ILE A 586 4.87 21.13 0.03
C ILE A 586 3.86 20.01 0.25
N ASP A 587 2.70 20.05 -0.43
CA ASP A 587 1.65 19.04 -0.30
C ASP A 587 2.13 17.68 -0.85
N TYR A 588 2.97 17.70 -1.89
CA TYR A 588 3.67 16.50 -2.38
C TYR A 588 4.64 15.93 -1.35
N LEU A 589 5.39 16.78 -0.63
CA LEU A 589 6.32 16.34 0.41
C LEU A 589 5.59 15.71 1.61
N TRP A 590 4.48 16.31 2.04
CA TRP A 590 3.63 15.73 3.08
C TRP A 590 2.99 14.41 2.66
N SER A 591 2.56 14.32 1.41
CA SER A 591 2.03 13.07 0.84
C SER A 591 3.10 11.98 0.74
N ALA A 592 4.35 12.33 0.42
CA ALA A 592 5.48 11.40 0.43
C ALA A 592 5.75 10.88 1.86
N LEU A 593 5.66 11.75 2.87
CA LEU A 593 5.80 11.33 4.26
C LEU A 593 4.70 10.36 4.68
N ALA A 594 3.46 10.52 4.18
CA ALA A 594 2.37 9.60 4.47
C ALA A 594 2.63 8.17 3.98
N ALA A 595 3.21 7.99 2.78
CA ALA A 595 3.63 6.67 2.30
C ALA A 595 4.70 6.02 3.17
N MET A 596 5.68 6.82 3.62
CA MET A 596 6.73 6.32 4.52
C MET A 596 6.19 5.98 5.91
N MET A 597 5.27 6.78 6.43
CA MET A 597 4.58 6.51 7.69
C MET A 597 3.74 5.23 7.62
N TYR A 598 3.04 5.00 6.50
CA TYR A 598 2.33 3.75 6.23
C TYR A 598 3.28 2.54 6.24
N LEU A 599 4.45 2.63 5.59
CA LEU A 599 5.49 1.59 5.63
C LEU A 599 5.90 1.26 7.07
N PHE A 600 6.26 2.28 7.87
CA PHE A 600 6.70 2.06 9.26
C PHE A 600 5.60 1.46 10.13
N LEU A 601 4.35 1.90 9.95
CA LEU A 601 3.20 1.34 10.67
C LEU A 601 2.99 -0.14 10.33
N LEU A 602 3.04 -0.52 9.05
CA LEU A 602 2.94 -1.92 8.64
C LEU A 602 4.10 -2.75 9.20
N LEU A 603 5.34 -2.25 9.11
CA LEU A 603 6.52 -2.92 9.67
C LEU A 603 6.33 -3.21 11.16
N ALA A 604 5.88 -2.22 11.94
CA ALA A 604 5.63 -2.39 13.38
C ALA A 604 4.54 -3.45 13.65
N VAL A 605 3.41 -3.40 12.93
CA VAL A 605 2.32 -4.38 13.08
C VAL A 605 2.78 -5.79 12.71
N PHE A 606 3.52 -5.93 11.61
CA PHE A 606 4.06 -7.22 11.19
C PHE A 606 5.02 -7.79 12.24
N LEU A 607 6.01 -7.04 12.69
CA LEU A 607 6.99 -7.51 13.68
C LEU A 607 6.32 -7.84 15.01
N PHE A 608 5.38 -7.01 15.48
CA PHE A 608 4.61 -7.28 16.69
C PHE A 608 3.85 -8.61 16.61
N ASN A 609 3.15 -8.86 15.51
CA ASN A 609 2.39 -10.10 15.32
C ASN A 609 3.28 -11.36 15.27
N ASP A 610 4.51 -11.24 14.76
CA ASP A 610 5.47 -12.37 14.79
C ASP A 610 5.92 -12.70 16.22
N LEU A 611 6.17 -11.68 17.04
CA LEU A 611 6.50 -11.87 18.45
C LEU A 611 5.33 -12.50 19.23
N VAL A 612 4.10 -12.08 18.94
CA VAL A 612 2.89 -12.71 19.50
C VAL A 612 2.81 -14.19 19.11
N PHE A 613 3.03 -14.51 17.83
CA PHE A 613 3.00 -15.90 17.35
C PHE A 613 4.07 -16.77 18.04
N LEU A 614 5.30 -16.28 18.16
CA LEU A 614 6.38 -17.02 18.82
C LEU A 614 6.08 -17.23 20.31
N ARG A 615 5.55 -16.22 21.00
CA ARG A 615 5.12 -16.35 22.39
C ARG A 615 4.00 -17.39 22.53
N GLN A 616 2.98 -17.32 21.69
CA GLN A 616 1.89 -18.30 21.68
C GLN A 616 2.39 -19.72 21.40
N ARG A 617 3.43 -19.89 20.57
CA ARG A 617 4.06 -21.20 20.33
C ARG A 617 4.71 -21.75 21.61
N VAL A 618 5.43 -20.92 22.36
CA VAL A 618 6.01 -21.30 23.66
C VAL A 618 4.91 -21.68 24.65
N ASP A 619 3.87 -20.84 24.78
CA ASP A 619 2.75 -21.04 25.72
C ASP A 619 1.96 -22.32 25.39
N ARG A 620 1.73 -22.60 24.09
CA ARG A 620 1.07 -23.84 23.62
C ARG A 620 1.93 -25.06 23.91
N ALA A 621 3.23 -25.02 23.60
CA ALA A 621 4.14 -26.13 23.88
C ALA A 621 4.18 -26.44 25.39
N TRP A 622 4.21 -25.40 26.24
CA TRP A 622 4.14 -25.56 27.69
C TRP A 622 2.80 -26.17 28.15
N SER A 623 1.68 -25.72 27.59
CA SER A 623 0.36 -26.26 27.91
C SER A 623 0.24 -27.74 27.57
N ASN A 624 0.87 -28.19 26.48
CA ASN A 624 0.90 -29.61 26.11
C ASN A 624 1.72 -30.45 27.11
N ILE A 625 2.87 -29.94 27.57
CA ILE A 625 3.67 -30.58 28.63
C ILE A 625 2.85 -30.68 29.92
N ASP A 626 2.17 -29.61 30.34
CA ASP A 626 1.33 -29.61 31.55
C ASP A 626 0.21 -30.66 31.46
N VAL A 627 -0.46 -30.78 30.31
CA VAL A 627 -1.45 -31.83 30.07
C VAL A 627 -0.83 -33.23 30.15
N ALA A 628 0.34 -33.45 29.54
CA ALA A 628 1.02 -34.74 29.59
C ALA A 628 1.45 -35.11 31.03
N LEU A 629 1.98 -34.16 31.79
CA LEU A 629 2.31 -34.35 33.21
C LEU A 629 1.07 -34.69 34.04
N LYS A 630 -0.07 -34.04 33.77
CA LYS A 630 -1.36 -34.38 34.41
C LYS A 630 -1.83 -35.80 34.06
N LYS A 631 -1.79 -36.20 32.79
CA LYS A 631 -2.10 -37.58 32.37
C LYS A 631 -1.20 -38.59 33.09
N ARG A 632 0.10 -38.30 33.21
CA ARG A 632 1.05 -39.13 33.95
C ARG A 632 0.68 -39.24 35.43
N PHE A 633 0.27 -38.14 36.06
CA PHE A 633 -0.24 -38.17 37.43
C PHE A 633 -1.52 -38.99 37.61
N ASP A 634 -2.36 -39.09 36.59
CA ASP A 634 -3.55 -39.92 36.61
C ASP A 634 -3.22 -41.44 36.58
N LEU A 635 -1.98 -41.81 36.24
CA LEU A 635 -1.46 -43.18 36.35
C LEU A 635 -1.01 -43.54 37.78
N VAL A 636 -0.79 -42.56 38.67
CA VAL A 636 -0.30 -42.79 40.05
C VAL A 636 -1.19 -43.74 40.87
N PRO A 637 -2.53 -43.68 40.81
CA PRO A 637 -3.37 -44.66 41.52
C PRO A 637 -3.17 -46.10 41.03
N ASN A 638 -2.90 -46.28 39.74
CA ASN A 638 -2.61 -47.60 39.17
C ASN A 638 -1.22 -48.09 39.62
N LEU A 639 -0.24 -47.19 39.66
CA LEU A 639 1.08 -47.45 40.25
C LEU A 639 0.96 -47.85 41.73
N GLU A 640 0.09 -47.18 42.50
CA GLU A 640 -0.16 -47.50 43.91
C GLU A 640 -0.80 -48.89 44.08
N ARG A 641 -1.74 -49.26 43.21
CA ARG A 641 -2.34 -50.61 43.24
C ARG A 641 -1.29 -51.70 43.02
N VAL A 642 -0.43 -51.53 42.02
CA VAL A 642 0.67 -52.46 41.75
C VAL A 642 1.69 -52.48 42.90
N ALA A 643 2.10 -51.31 43.40
CA ALA A 643 3.04 -51.22 44.52
C ALA A 643 2.49 -51.80 45.85
N LYS A 644 1.16 -51.82 46.04
CA LYS A 644 0.49 -52.48 47.17
C LYS A 644 0.45 -53.99 47.02
N GLU A 645 0.11 -54.48 45.84
CA GLU A 645 0.05 -55.92 45.54
C GLU A 645 1.42 -56.59 45.73
N TYR A 646 2.50 -55.88 45.41
CA TYR A 646 3.88 -56.36 45.54
C TYR A 646 4.65 -55.71 46.72
N SER A 647 3.92 -55.15 47.68
CA SER A 647 4.42 -54.38 48.83
C SER A 647 5.42 -55.09 49.74
N GLN A 648 5.45 -56.42 49.71
CA GLN A 648 6.30 -57.23 50.58
C GLN A 648 7.78 -57.21 50.19
N TYR A 649 8.11 -56.78 48.96
CA TYR A 649 9.48 -56.88 48.42
C TYR A 649 10.11 -55.52 48.04
N GLU A 650 9.33 -54.43 47.92
CA GLU A 650 9.83 -53.16 47.34
C GLU A 650 9.37 -51.88 48.08
N ARG A 651 10.04 -51.57 49.20
CA ARG A 651 9.86 -50.30 49.93
C ARG A 651 10.24 -49.07 49.11
N GLY A 652 11.29 -49.16 48.28
CA GLY A 652 11.79 -48.03 47.50
C GLY A 652 10.77 -47.50 46.48
N LEU A 653 9.99 -48.41 45.86
CA LEU A 653 8.92 -48.00 44.95
C LEU A 653 7.80 -47.26 45.69
N GLN A 654 7.44 -47.72 46.89
CA GLN A 654 6.40 -47.06 47.70
C GLN A 654 6.82 -45.65 48.15
N GLU A 655 8.09 -45.46 48.50
CA GLU A 655 8.63 -44.14 48.85
C GLU A 655 8.58 -43.17 47.68
N LEU A 656 8.95 -43.61 46.47
CA LEU A 656 8.90 -42.76 45.27
C LEU A 656 7.46 -42.44 44.85
N VAL A 657 6.54 -43.41 44.91
CA VAL A 657 5.10 -43.19 44.64
C VAL A 657 4.48 -42.27 45.70
N ALA A 658 4.91 -42.39 46.97
CA ALA A 658 4.48 -41.49 48.04
C ALA A 658 4.99 -40.06 47.81
N LYS A 659 6.23 -39.87 47.35
CA LYS A 659 6.79 -38.56 46.98
C LYS A 659 6.00 -37.89 45.85
N LEU A 660 5.76 -38.61 44.74
CA LEU A 660 4.91 -38.13 43.64
C LEU A 660 3.50 -37.75 44.10
N ARG A 661 2.94 -38.49 45.05
CA ARG A 661 1.62 -38.19 45.63
C ARG A 661 1.65 -36.93 46.50
N THR A 662 2.69 -36.71 47.29
CA THR A 662 2.83 -35.48 48.09
C THR A 662 3.00 -34.25 47.20
N GLU A 663 3.69 -34.40 46.07
CA GLU A 663 3.84 -33.34 45.07
C GLU A 663 2.49 -33.00 44.43
N LYS A 664 1.64 -33.98 44.09
CA LYS A 664 0.25 -33.76 43.61
C LYS A 664 -0.62 -32.90 44.56
N GLY A 665 -0.33 -32.87 45.87
CA GLY A 665 -1.10 -32.15 46.88
C GLY A 665 -0.82 -30.63 46.95
N ALA A 666 0.26 -30.15 46.32
CA ALA A 666 0.56 -28.72 46.23
C ALA A 666 -0.18 -28.12 45.02
N GLY A 667 -1.26 -27.38 45.27
CA GLY A 667 -2.19 -26.93 44.23
C GLY A 667 -1.61 -26.06 43.12
N ALA A 668 -2.13 -26.30 41.90
CA ALA A 668 -2.37 -25.51 40.68
C ALA A 668 -1.70 -24.14 40.34
N GLU A 669 -0.90 -23.51 41.19
CA GLU A 669 -0.19 -22.24 40.87
C GLU A 669 1.33 -22.35 41.06
N VAL A 670 1.91 -23.48 40.67
CA VAL A 670 3.34 -23.72 40.87
C VAL A 670 4.10 -23.47 39.58
N GLY A 671 5.14 -22.63 39.65
CA GLY A 671 5.95 -22.21 38.50
C GLY A 671 6.72 -23.36 37.84
N HIS A 672 7.45 -23.04 36.77
CA HIS A 672 8.27 -23.99 35.98
C HIS A 672 9.10 -24.97 36.85
N ASP A 673 9.69 -24.48 37.95
CA ASP A 673 10.57 -25.26 38.84
C ASP A 673 9.87 -26.47 39.49
N PHE A 674 8.56 -26.39 39.73
CA PHE A 674 7.81 -27.50 40.33
C PHE A 674 7.44 -28.56 39.30
N HIS A 675 7.05 -28.14 38.09
CA HIS A 675 6.79 -29.08 37.01
C HIS A 675 8.05 -29.86 36.61
N GLU A 676 9.23 -29.24 36.74
CA GLU A 676 10.52 -29.92 36.54
C GLU A 676 10.79 -30.97 37.62
N GLN A 677 10.62 -30.63 38.91
CA GLN A 677 10.75 -31.59 40.02
C GLN A 677 9.80 -32.78 39.90
N VAL A 678 8.56 -32.51 39.53
CA VAL A 678 7.53 -33.53 39.27
C VAL A 678 7.94 -34.46 38.12
N ALA A 679 8.48 -33.89 37.04
CA ALA A 679 8.93 -34.67 35.91
C ALA A 679 10.08 -35.60 36.29
N GLU A 680 11.08 -35.09 37.02
CA GLU A 680 12.21 -35.87 37.55
C GLU A 680 11.78 -36.98 38.51
N ALA A 681 10.90 -36.66 39.47
CA ALA A 681 10.37 -37.64 40.43
C ALA A 681 9.59 -38.76 39.71
N GLY A 682 8.86 -38.42 38.66
CA GLY A 682 8.19 -39.40 37.83
C GLY A 682 9.18 -40.31 37.11
N ASN A 683 10.28 -39.76 36.58
CA ASN A 683 11.26 -40.53 35.80
C ASN A 683 11.91 -41.59 36.70
N ALA A 684 12.23 -41.20 37.93
CA ALA A 684 12.73 -42.12 38.93
C ALA A 684 11.76 -43.29 39.21
N VAL A 685 10.44 -43.04 39.20
CA VAL A 685 9.42 -44.11 39.32
C VAL A 685 9.36 -44.98 38.08
N ALA A 686 9.40 -44.38 36.89
CA ALA A 686 9.43 -45.08 35.61
C ALA A 686 10.60 -46.07 35.55
N ASP A 687 11.80 -45.59 35.84
CA ASP A 687 13.04 -46.36 35.80
C ASP A 687 13.03 -47.50 36.83
N ARG A 688 12.53 -47.22 38.03
CA ARG A 688 12.39 -48.24 39.07
C ARG A 688 11.39 -49.32 38.65
N LEU A 689 10.25 -48.96 38.05
CA LEU A 689 9.26 -49.94 37.58
C LEU A 689 9.82 -50.84 36.48
N ILE A 690 10.57 -50.26 35.54
CA ILE A 690 11.22 -51.01 34.46
C ILE A 690 12.22 -52.01 35.02
N ALA A 691 13.09 -51.57 35.93
CA ALA A 691 14.05 -52.45 36.60
C ALA A 691 13.35 -53.60 37.35
N LEU A 692 12.20 -53.32 37.99
CA LEU A 692 11.42 -54.33 38.70
C LEU A 692 10.77 -55.35 37.78
N ARG A 693 10.28 -54.92 36.62
CA ARG A 693 9.73 -55.85 35.61
C ARG A 693 10.77 -56.88 35.16
N GLU A 694 12.02 -56.45 34.98
CA GLU A 694 13.10 -57.35 34.58
C GLU A 694 13.57 -58.26 35.73
N ALA A 695 13.50 -57.78 36.97
CA ALA A 695 13.88 -58.58 38.14
C ALA A 695 12.85 -59.67 38.51
N TYR A 696 11.58 -59.50 38.13
CA TYR A 696 10.49 -60.39 38.54
C TYR A 696 9.64 -60.85 37.33
N PRO A 697 9.87 -62.06 36.79
CA PRO A 697 9.14 -62.59 35.63
C PRO A 697 7.62 -62.66 35.82
N ASP A 698 7.14 -62.88 37.04
CA ASP A 698 5.71 -62.94 37.36
C ASP A 698 4.99 -61.58 37.14
N LEU A 699 5.71 -60.47 37.37
CA LEU A 699 5.22 -59.11 37.08
C LEU A 699 5.13 -58.85 35.58
N LYS A 700 5.97 -59.50 34.78
CA LYS A 700 5.96 -59.38 33.31
C LYS A 700 4.71 -60.01 32.68
N ALA A 701 4.18 -61.08 33.29
CA ALA A 701 2.99 -61.77 32.81
C ALA A 701 1.67 -61.02 33.17
N ASN A 702 1.67 -60.24 34.25
CA ASN A 702 0.50 -59.53 34.75
C ASN A 702 -0.05 -58.52 33.71
N THR A 703 -1.35 -58.62 33.41
CA THR A 703 -2.03 -57.79 32.41
C THR A 703 -2.17 -56.32 32.83
N LEU A 704 -2.38 -56.05 34.13
CA LEU A 704 -2.41 -54.69 34.67
C LEU A 704 -1.04 -54.04 34.60
N MET A 705 0.02 -54.78 34.96
CA MET A 705 1.40 -54.29 34.89
C MET A 705 1.82 -54.00 33.44
N ARG A 706 1.52 -54.89 32.48
CA ARG A 706 1.79 -54.64 31.06
C ARG A 706 1.11 -53.37 30.54
N LYS A 707 -0.19 -53.19 30.82
CA LYS A 707 -0.93 -51.99 30.41
C LYS A 707 -0.39 -50.72 31.04
N LEU A 708 -0.02 -50.78 32.31
CA LEU A 708 0.56 -49.65 33.04
C LEU A 708 1.93 -49.27 32.47
N MET A 709 2.79 -50.26 32.22
CA MET A 709 4.12 -50.06 31.63
C MET A 709 4.03 -49.47 30.22
N ALA A 710 3.16 -50.02 29.37
CA ALA A 710 2.94 -49.48 28.03
C ALA A 710 2.48 -48.01 28.11
N SER A 711 1.46 -47.72 28.93
CA SER A 711 0.98 -46.35 29.12
C SER A 711 2.05 -45.41 29.66
N LEU A 712 2.89 -45.89 30.59
CA LEU A 712 3.94 -45.09 31.20
C LEU A 712 5.05 -44.78 30.19
N VAL A 713 5.53 -45.78 29.42
CA VAL A 713 6.53 -45.58 28.36
C VAL A 713 6.01 -44.61 27.30
N THR A 714 4.77 -44.75 26.85
CA THR A 714 4.14 -43.80 25.91
C THR A 714 4.12 -42.38 26.47
N MET A 715 3.80 -42.19 27.76
CA MET A 715 3.81 -40.87 28.39
C MET A 715 5.23 -40.30 28.52
N GLU A 716 6.25 -41.11 28.85
CA GLU A 716 7.65 -40.65 28.87
C GLU A 716 8.11 -40.17 27.50
N ASN A 717 7.79 -40.95 26.45
CA ASN A 717 8.10 -40.58 25.07
C ASN A 717 7.40 -39.28 24.67
N GLU A 718 6.11 -39.15 24.98
CA GLU A 718 5.31 -37.96 24.72
C GLU A 718 5.94 -36.73 25.41
N ILE A 719 6.32 -36.84 26.69
CA ILE A 719 6.95 -35.75 27.45
C ILE A 719 8.33 -35.39 26.90
N ALA A 720 9.17 -36.38 26.57
CA ALA A 720 10.50 -36.14 25.99
C ALA A 720 10.41 -35.39 24.66
N LEU A 721 9.54 -35.83 23.75
CA LEU A 721 9.31 -35.19 22.45
C LEU A 721 8.72 -33.77 22.59
N MET A 722 7.85 -33.55 23.57
CA MET A 722 7.30 -32.22 23.87
C MET A 722 8.33 -31.27 24.50
N ARG A 723 9.22 -31.77 25.36
CA ARG A 723 10.32 -30.97 25.96
C ARG A 723 11.19 -30.37 24.87
N ASP A 724 11.63 -31.19 23.92
CA ASP A 724 12.53 -30.75 22.87
C ASP A 724 11.86 -29.69 21.98
N GLY A 725 10.57 -29.89 21.65
CA GLY A 725 9.77 -28.89 20.95
C GLY A 725 9.54 -27.59 21.72
N HIS A 726 9.33 -27.65 23.04
CA HIS A 726 9.22 -26.47 23.89
C HIS A 726 10.54 -25.69 23.96
N ASN A 727 11.66 -26.38 24.17
CA ASN A 727 12.97 -25.75 24.26
C ASN A 727 13.39 -25.08 22.95
N ASP A 728 13.12 -25.71 21.80
CA ASP A 728 13.32 -25.09 20.47
C ASP A 728 12.45 -23.82 20.30
N ALA A 729 11.19 -23.86 20.74
CA ALA A 729 10.31 -22.69 20.70
C ALA A 729 10.84 -21.54 21.61
N VAL A 730 11.31 -21.86 22.82
CA VAL A 730 11.89 -20.90 23.78
C VAL A 730 13.16 -20.27 23.21
N GLU A 731 14.05 -21.06 22.62
CA GLU A 731 15.29 -20.56 22.02
C GLU A 731 15.01 -19.55 20.90
N ARG A 732 14.08 -19.88 19.99
CA ARG A 732 13.70 -18.97 18.90
C ARG A 732 13.05 -17.70 19.42
N TYR A 733 12.11 -17.83 20.35
CA TYR A 733 11.46 -16.67 20.96
C TYR A 733 12.47 -15.74 21.64
N ASN A 734 13.36 -16.29 22.47
CA ASN A 734 14.40 -15.54 23.18
C ASN A 734 15.41 -14.88 22.23
N SER A 735 15.74 -15.54 21.13
CA SER A 735 16.62 -15.00 20.09
C SER A 735 15.96 -13.83 19.35
N ARG A 736 14.69 -13.99 18.94
CA ARG A 736 13.95 -12.98 18.17
C ARG A 736 13.70 -11.70 18.97
N ILE A 737 13.36 -11.78 20.26
CA ILE A 737 13.21 -10.58 21.10
C ILE A 737 14.52 -9.82 21.36
N ALA A 738 15.67 -10.42 21.03
CA ALA A 738 17.01 -9.84 21.20
C ALA A 738 17.65 -9.31 19.90
N GLN A 739 17.01 -9.51 18.74
CA GLN A 739 17.52 -9.09 17.43
C GLN A 739 16.99 -7.72 17.00
N ILE A 740 17.74 -6.98 16.19
CA ILE A 740 17.28 -5.71 15.58
C ILE A 740 16.59 -6.06 14.25
N PRO A 741 15.39 -5.50 13.96
CA PRO A 741 14.70 -4.41 14.67
C PRO A 741 13.74 -4.82 15.80
N GLU A 742 13.44 -6.11 15.99
CA GLU A 742 12.43 -6.63 16.91
C GLU A 742 12.64 -6.19 18.37
N VAL A 743 13.89 -6.02 18.81
CA VAL A 743 14.27 -5.62 20.18
C VAL A 743 13.63 -4.29 20.60
N VAL A 744 13.42 -3.37 19.66
CA VAL A 744 12.78 -2.06 19.94
C VAL A 744 11.32 -2.29 20.32
N ILE A 745 10.60 -3.07 19.51
CA ILE A 745 9.20 -3.39 19.73
C ILE A 745 9.03 -4.27 20.96
N ALA A 746 9.91 -5.26 21.14
CA ALA A 746 9.90 -6.16 22.29
C ALA A 746 10.04 -5.40 23.62
N ARG A 747 10.98 -4.44 23.70
CA ARG A 747 11.17 -3.59 24.88
C ARG A 747 9.99 -2.66 25.13
N MET A 748 9.46 -2.01 24.08
CA MET A 748 8.30 -1.12 24.21
C MET A 748 7.03 -1.86 24.67
N ALA A 749 6.82 -3.09 24.22
CA ALA A 749 5.67 -3.91 24.57
C ALA A 749 5.88 -4.81 25.81
N GLY A 750 7.06 -4.75 26.46
CA GLY A 750 7.34 -5.48 27.71
C GLY A 750 7.53 -6.99 27.56
N TYR A 751 7.94 -7.49 26.38
CA TYR A 751 8.26 -8.90 26.20
C TYR A 751 9.49 -9.31 27.02
N LYS A 752 9.38 -10.43 27.74
CA LYS A 752 10.44 -11.00 28.59
C LYS A 752 10.90 -12.35 28.03
N ARG A 753 12.13 -12.75 28.37
CA ARG A 753 12.65 -14.08 28.02
C ARG A 753 11.84 -15.19 28.70
N ALA A 754 11.62 -16.28 27.97
CA ALA A 754 11.00 -17.50 28.47
C ALA A 754 12.09 -18.46 29.03
N SER A 755 11.70 -19.30 29.99
CA SER A 755 12.53 -20.35 30.59
C SER A 755 12.48 -21.65 29.79
N PHE A 756 13.60 -22.36 29.74
CA PHE A 756 13.67 -23.72 29.19
C PHE A 756 13.12 -24.74 30.20
N PHE A 757 12.65 -25.88 29.71
CA PHE A 757 12.28 -27.05 30.53
C PHE A 757 13.45 -28.05 30.53
N ARG A 758 14.05 -28.32 31.70
CA ARG A 758 15.35 -29.04 31.79
C ARG A 758 15.27 -30.46 32.33
N ALA A 759 14.07 -30.99 32.59
CA ALA A 759 13.91 -32.36 33.09
C ALA A 759 14.57 -33.39 32.13
N ASP A 760 15.31 -34.35 32.68
CA ASP A 760 16.04 -35.36 31.92
C ASP A 760 15.14 -36.55 31.57
N VAL A 761 14.55 -36.56 30.37
CA VAL A 761 13.62 -37.60 29.88
C VAL A 761 14.14 -38.12 28.53
N GLU A 762 14.20 -39.45 28.37
CA GLU A 762 14.65 -40.12 27.14
C GLU A 762 13.52 -40.91 26.47
N VAL A 763 13.50 -40.94 25.13
CA VAL A 763 12.56 -41.74 24.33
C VAL A 763 12.95 -43.22 24.35
N ARG A 764 11.97 -44.12 24.51
CA ARG A 764 12.11 -45.57 24.66
C ARG A 764 11.13 -46.31 23.76
N GLU A 765 11.53 -47.48 23.26
CA GLU A 765 10.67 -48.30 22.40
C GLU A 765 9.48 -48.88 23.19
N VAL A 766 8.27 -48.76 22.65
CA VAL A 766 7.07 -49.36 23.24
C VAL A 766 7.09 -50.86 22.90
N VAL A 767 7.10 -51.72 23.92
CA VAL A 767 7.09 -53.18 23.70
C VAL A 767 5.76 -53.58 23.04
N ASP A 768 5.84 -54.04 21.80
CA ASP A 768 4.68 -54.41 20.97
C ASP A 768 3.82 -55.48 21.64
N VAL A 769 2.51 -55.23 21.69
CA VAL A 769 1.51 -56.16 22.23
C VAL A 769 0.73 -56.70 21.04
N SER A 770 1.36 -57.55 20.24
CA SER A 770 0.61 -58.42 19.34
C SER A 770 -0.10 -59.47 20.17
N LEU A 771 -1.41 -59.26 20.37
CA LEU A 771 -2.33 -60.35 20.64
C LEU A 771 -2.34 -61.21 19.37
N ALA A 772 -1.65 -62.36 19.42
CA ALA A 772 -1.91 -63.40 18.44
C ALA A 772 -3.43 -63.66 18.43
N PRO A 773 -4.09 -63.70 17.26
CA PRO A 773 -5.50 -64.04 17.21
C PRO A 773 -5.67 -65.42 17.85
N ASP A 774 -6.61 -65.53 18.80
CA ASP A 774 -7.02 -66.80 19.36
C ASP A 774 -7.27 -67.75 18.19
N SER A 775 -6.41 -68.77 18.06
CA SER A 775 -6.66 -69.88 17.15
C SER A 775 -7.92 -70.56 17.66
N GLU A 776 -9.05 -70.30 16.99
CA GLU A 776 -10.27 -71.08 17.18
C GLU A 776 -9.92 -72.56 17.06
N GLU A 777 -9.98 -73.26 18.20
CA GLU A 777 -10.09 -74.71 18.24
C GLU A 777 -11.30 -75.11 17.40
N ARG A 778 -11.02 -75.69 16.23
CA ARG A 778 -12.00 -76.45 15.46
C ARG A 778 -12.19 -77.77 16.20
N PRO A 779 -13.38 -78.11 16.72
CA PRO A 779 -13.62 -79.43 17.27
C PRO A 779 -13.75 -80.43 16.11
N ASP A 780 -13.22 -81.62 16.34
CA ASP A 780 -13.37 -82.81 15.49
C ASP A 780 -14.87 -83.11 15.23
N ASP A 781 -15.22 -83.25 13.95
CA ASP A 781 -16.09 -84.31 13.38
C ASP A 781 -16.18 -84.18 11.84
#